data_AF-A0A2S7X2D7-F1
#
_entry.id   AF-A0A2S7X2D7-F1
#
_cell.length_a   1.000
_cell.length_b   1.000
_cell.length_c   1.000
_cell.angle_alpha   90.00
_cell.angle_beta   90.00
_cell.angle_gamma   90.00
#
_symmetry.space_group_name_H-M   'P 1'
#
loop_
_entity.id
_entity.type
_entity.pdbx_description
1 polymer ?
#
loop_
_entity_poly.entity_id
_entity_poly.type
_entity_poly.pdbx_seq_one_letter_code
_entity_poly.pdbx_strand_id
1 'polypeptide(L)'
;MGSVSGYVFDAPVSGATVTVWEYNNGKLGRKLGQSITNPSGQYSISLDSSSMPLFVKAEGGAYRDPLTKNIVSASNNKSIVMSSVVNYEEGTEVPIMITPLTYQVAGLTEYYINKGNNVATAISNAIAMYRGMYGFDVNTTIPIDITTGGQSSFASIGHKYGALLVGYSSYSYDLIKKYPGNDSEELYTSYHLADIGYRDIVADGELNGLELDSSGLLKDISFGQVPITSDLYSHEMAQHILIVTSDHQLNVSGTPVSDYESFSRQINDFGTSGSINSVVAPRASIPIDQDPPEVTRLGSDTLSGTDIIKLSLIDEIGVDSNRVVLEWKMESDLDDRWTELEECPKDHSGIYCQLDLTNFQSGVRDTEENVDIYTESIDRLDADTEDNDFVQSRLVIYAEDVIGNTNINGVKIQFDWDNIAPVIEVISPDAIKSTASSYTLEGIIKKNPSEIQSISVQLGAQEATLLSCSPINDGVNTWCKFSQIYSTDSFGDSTAFNITAEDILGNIGKDEFIVYKDDQLPRETVSYPDEINADMYFMTLGGFDASRLGIYSDYTYTKDTVDDATEILEINFAYASDGIASGTSFSDFNINFLKDNNIPYIKVRVSDPYTSGSYGSSADKLTLRVDYFRKRTGAIEYDFVTSKNTVASTDSVEASIPHEALIKEADGRVSEVIYYIPFTKDVLGTTFTSTTETYSQKLSITVGDPSGNFSEPLDVYFRSTFDQPKLKVVTPFIGVTAKIEGMKANNDFNSLKSCTTVQVDNNSGGKSLDVAECEMTYNPFGYDFFRVVLQANPGAYYYQWESGLSARKNIDFNYGSPSKIANFGVYFSEAESQVLYIDELSTYQTSLFENQWNGLDLIYQTSTKAKELLNDVNSALDTQINSFFGFNPTQTQYATNEMLDSVIPTEPSINYQHRFLVESLGDMASRNASGTDSIDYAVAIYDDLLMDGKADGQGANGQIVIGNQNLNEDIYRTDLAQTYFDITTTEYGVEEFIALKQADHFSLADPVVNGVRVFGSGGESIDKNAPTLTLSPDNIQPDGVVISDPTGNDFTISGIVKSTLTIEDIGGINTTDTAPINKVYWYAGNPLKRADANIDFQLDSSKSNSYRQVYTFTIDSKNVNYPDVSKFEIETEAQDIIGNNTGKVIMSSYFVDNGGP
;
A
#
# COMPACT_ATOMS: atom_id res chain seq x y z
N MET A 1 38.21 35.24 -24.26
CA MET A 1 37.00 34.55 -24.75
C MET A 1 36.11 34.32 -23.55
N GLY A 2 34.84 34.71 -23.63
CA GLY A 2 33.84 34.32 -22.63
C GLY A 2 32.73 33.50 -23.28
N SER A 3 31.62 33.30 -22.57
CA SER A 3 30.51 32.49 -23.09
C SER A 3 29.15 32.98 -22.56
N VAL A 4 28.10 32.63 -23.28
CA VAL A 4 26.71 32.74 -22.82
C VAL A 4 26.10 31.35 -22.86
N SER A 5 25.57 30.90 -21.73
CA SER A 5 24.97 29.58 -21.55
C SER A 5 23.72 29.66 -20.70
N GLY A 6 22.85 28.67 -20.76
CA GLY A 6 21.63 28.61 -19.96
C GLY A 6 20.61 27.66 -20.54
N TYR A 7 19.35 27.87 -20.21
CA TYR A 7 18.23 27.01 -20.61
C TYR A 7 17.17 27.80 -21.37
N VAL A 8 16.65 27.23 -22.45
CA VAL A 8 15.39 27.67 -23.06
C VAL A 8 14.28 26.86 -22.41
N PHE A 9 13.42 27.54 -21.66
CA PHE A 9 12.52 26.89 -20.71
C PHE A 9 11.17 27.59 -20.61
N ASP A 10 10.13 26.86 -20.99
CA ASP A 10 8.71 27.09 -20.70
C ASP A 10 8.17 25.80 -20.05
N ALA A 11 8.42 24.69 -20.75
CA ALA A 11 9.05 23.47 -20.24
C ALA A 11 10.39 23.28 -21.01
N PRO A 12 11.24 22.25 -20.76
CA PRO A 12 12.49 22.07 -21.51
C PRO A 12 12.29 22.11 -23.03
N VAL A 13 12.78 23.17 -23.71
CA VAL A 13 12.59 23.34 -25.16
C VAL A 13 13.74 22.70 -25.91
N SER A 14 13.48 21.54 -26.53
CA SER A 14 14.49 20.79 -27.27
C SER A 14 14.61 21.24 -28.73
N GLY A 15 15.84 21.34 -29.24
CA GLY A 15 16.10 21.60 -30.66
C GLY A 15 15.90 23.06 -31.10
N ALA A 16 15.78 24.02 -30.17
CA ALA A 16 15.70 25.44 -30.46
C ALA A 16 17.06 25.98 -30.89
N THR A 17 17.10 26.82 -31.93
CA THR A 17 18.34 27.51 -32.34
C THR A 17 18.50 28.77 -31.51
N VAL A 18 19.51 28.81 -30.65
CA VAL A 18 19.85 29.99 -29.85
C VAL A 18 20.91 30.80 -30.58
N THR A 19 20.67 32.10 -30.79
CA THR A 19 21.59 33.01 -31.47
C THR A 19 21.84 34.25 -30.60
N VAL A 20 23.11 34.63 -30.46
CA VAL A 20 23.54 35.83 -29.73
C VAL A 20 23.92 36.94 -30.70
N TRP A 21 23.41 38.14 -30.47
CA TRP A 21 23.65 39.35 -31.26
C TRP A 21 24.18 40.49 -30.41
N GLU A 22 24.99 41.36 -31.02
CA GLU A 22 25.27 42.68 -30.46
C GLU A 22 23.96 43.48 -30.39
N TYR A 23 23.70 44.19 -29.28
CA TYR A 23 22.48 44.97 -29.12
C TYR A 23 22.79 46.46 -28.92
N ASN A 24 22.40 47.29 -29.90
CA ASN A 24 22.71 48.73 -29.86
C ASN A 24 21.57 49.57 -30.44
N ASN A 25 21.20 50.64 -29.74
CA ASN A 25 20.10 51.55 -30.07
C ASN A 25 18.78 50.83 -30.45
N GLY A 26 18.44 49.75 -29.74
CA GLY A 26 17.22 48.98 -30.00
C GLY A 26 17.25 48.18 -31.31
N LYS A 27 18.44 47.93 -31.88
CA LYS A 27 18.62 47.15 -33.10
C LYS A 27 19.64 46.04 -32.91
N LEU A 28 19.37 44.90 -33.54
CA LEU A 28 20.30 43.78 -33.63
C LEU A 28 21.47 44.17 -34.55
N GLY A 29 22.69 44.04 -34.03
CA GLY A 29 23.94 44.33 -34.71
C GLY A 29 24.53 43.09 -35.39
N ARG A 30 25.82 42.81 -35.17
CA ARG A 30 26.47 41.62 -35.72
C ARG A 30 26.06 40.37 -34.92
N LYS A 31 25.87 39.25 -35.62
CA LYS A 31 25.73 37.92 -34.99
C LYS A 31 27.08 37.49 -34.40
N LEU A 32 27.09 37.17 -33.11
CA LEU A 32 28.30 36.78 -32.38
C LEU A 32 28.46 35.26 -32.31
N GLY A 33 27.37 34.50 -32.25
CA GLY A 33 27.42 33.04 -32.20
C GLY A 33 26.03 32.40 -32.27
N GLN A 34 25.99 31.08 -32.41
CA GLN A 34 24.76 30.29 -32.30
C GLN A 34 25.04 28.90 -31.70
N SER A 35 24.01 28.28 -31.13
CA SER A 35 23.99 26.88 -30.70
C SER A 35 22.56 26.31 -30.83
N ILE A 36 22.39 25.01 -30.58
CA ILE A 36 21.09 24.34 -30.57
C ILE A 36 20.87 23.75 -29.18
N THR A 37 19.66 23.86 -28.63
CA THR A 37 19.35 23.31 -27.32
C THR A 37 19.33 21.78 -27.32
N ASN A 38 19.83 21.18 -26.23
CA ASN A 38 19.74 19.74 -26.00
C ASN A 38 18.31 19.32 -25.55
N PRO A 39 18.03 18.02 -25.30
CA PRO A 39 16.72 17.57 -24.80
C PRO A 39 16.24 18.22 -23.50
N SER A 40 17.17 18.68 -22.65
CA SER A 40 16.87 19.40 -21.41
C SER A 40 16.74 20.92 -21.61
N GLY A 41 16.78 21.42 -22.85
CA GLY A 41 16.70 22.85 -23.17
C GLY A 41 18.00 23.64 -22.99
N GLN A 42 19.10 22.98 -22.62
CA GLN A 42 20.37 23.64 -22.33
C GLN A 42 21.09 24.07 -23.61
N TYR A 43 21.72 25.25 -23.60
CA TYR A 43 22.59 25.75 -24.66
C TYR A 43 23.86 26.40 -24.10
N SER A 44 24.91 26.50 -24.93
CA SER A 44 26.13 27.26 -24.64
C SER A 44 26.75 27.79 -25.94
N ILE A 45 27.18 29.05 -25.93
CA ILE A 45 27.74 29.78 -27.07
C ILE A 45 28.99 30.53 -26.61
N SER A 46 30.16 30.18 -27.14
CA SER A 46 31.40 30.93 -26.89
C SER A 46 31.40 32.26 -27.66
N LEU A 47 31.87 33.32 -26.99
CA LEU A 47 31.91 34.68 -27.52
C LEU A 47 33.34 35.23 -27.53
N ASP A 48 33.70 35.84 -28.65
CA ASP A 48 34.92 36.65 -28.82
C ASP A 48 34.50 38.09 -29.14
N SER A 49 34.12 38.81 -28.09
CA SER A 49 33.54 40.14 -28.17
C SER A 49 33.91 40.96 -26.94
N SER A 50 34.05 42.29 -27.09
CA SER A 50 34.28 43.21 -25.98
C SER A 50 33.02 43.40 -25.12
N SER A 51 33.14 44.03 -23.95
CA SER A 51 31.99 44.33 -23.08
C SER A 51 30.94 45.16 -23.81
N MET A 52 29.71 44.65 -23.90
CA MET A 52 28.60 45.30 -24.61
C MET A 52 27.24 44.68 -24.23
N PRO A 53 26.12 45.39 -24.47
CA PRO A 53 24.80 44.79 -24.39
C PRO A 53 24.59 43.70 -25.45
N LEU A 54 23.98 42.58 -25.04
CA LEU A 54 23.66 41.45 -25.91
C LEU A 54 22.16 41.18 -25.95
N PHE A 55 21.70 40.70 -27.11
CA PHE A 55 20.36 40.16 -27.32
C PHE A 55 20.49 38.68 -27.68
N VAL A 56 19.83 37.83 -26.90
CA VAL A 56 19.88 36.37 -27.06
C VAL A 56 18.51 35.88 -27.47
N LYS A 57 18.41 35.24 -28.64
CA LYS A 57 17.14 34.79 -29.22
C LYS A 57 17.15 33.28 -29.39
N ALA A 58 16.13 32.60 -28.88
CA ALA A 58 15.83 31.21 -29.20
C ALA A 58 14.71 31.15 -30.25
N GLU A 59 14.88 30.36 -31.30
CA GLU A 59 13.90 30.20 -32.39
C GLU A 59 13.76 28.73 -32.81
N GLY A 60 12.51 28.27 -32.96
CA GLY A 60 12.18 26.88 -33.25
C GLY A 60 12.25 25.97 -32.03
N GLY A 61 12.43 24.67 -32.26
CA GLY A 61 12.40 23.64 -31.22
C GLY A 61 10.99 23.19 -30.86
N ALA A 62 10.89 22.36 -29.83
CA ALA A 62 9.62 21.89 -29.29
C ALA A 62 9.74 21.59 -27.80
N TYR A 63 8.66 21.81 -27.05
CA TYR A 63 8.53 21.37 -25.66
C TYR A 63 7.31 20.46 -25.51
N ARG A 64 7.29 19.66 -24.44
CA ARG A 64 6.09 18.93 -24.05
C ARG A 64 5.32 19.78 -23.04
N ASP A 65 4.10 20.14 -23.38
CA ASP A 65 3.27 20.94 -22.49
C ASP A 65 2.91 20.13 -21.22
N PRO A 66 3.12 20.68 -20.01
CA PRO A 66 2.97 19.90 -18.78
C PRO A 66 1.57 19.40 -18.48
N LEU A 67 0.50 20.08 -18.92
CA LEU A 67 -0.88 19.68 -18.62
C LEU A 67 -1.52 18.88 -19.76
N THR A 68 -1.42 19.34 -21.01
CA THR A 68 -1.98 18.62 -22.16
C THR A 68 -1.15 17.40 -22.56
N LYS A 69 0.11 17.33 -22.12
CA LYS A 69 1.12 16.32 -22.50
C LYS A 69 1.47 16.29 -23.99
N ASN A 70 0.93 17.23 -24.77
CA ASN A 70 1.18 17.35 -26.21
C ASN A 70 2.56 17.97 -26.49
N ILE A 71 3.13 17.65 -27.66
CA ILE A 71 4.37 18.28 -28.13
C ILE A 71 4.00 19.57 -28.86
N VAL A 72 4.39 20.71 -28.30
CA VAL A 72 4.20 22.03 -28.89
C VAL A 72 5.48 22.42 -29.63
N SER A 73 5.38 22.57 -30.95
CA SER A 73 6.47 23.04 -31.84
C SER A 73 6.11 24.30 -32.64
N ALA A 74 4.82 24.61 -32.67
CA ALA A 74 4.25 25.84 -33.17
C ALA A 74 3.00 26.15 -32.33
N SER A 75 2.65 27.43 -32.23
CA SER A 75 1.43 27.87 -31.59
C SER A 75 0.90 29.11 -32.28
N ASN A 76 -0.41 29.18 -32.44
CA ASN A 76 -1.11 30.22 -33.18
C ASN A 76 -0.47 30.46 -34.57
N ASN A 77 -0.18 29.39 -35.31
CA ASN A 77 0.50 29.40 -36.61
C ASN A 77 1.91 30.04 -36.62
N LYS A 78 2.55 30.23 -35.46
CA LYS A 78 3.91 30.75 -35.33
C LYS A 78 4.84 29.69 -34.75
N SER A 79 6.09 29.65 -35.23
CA SER A 79 7.15 28.89 -34.56
C SER A 79 7.50 29.52 -33.21
N ILE A 80 7.91 28.70 -32.25
CA ILE A 80 8.35 29.16 -30.92
C ILE A 80 9.53 30.14 -31.07
N VAL A 81 9.39 31.32 -30.45
CA VAL A 81 10.41 32.37 -30.39
C VAL A 81 10.38 33.06 -29.02
N MET A 82 11.47 32.96 -28.28
CA MET A 82 11.67 33.68 -27.01
C MET A 82 13.01 34.39 -27.01
N SER A 83 13.16 35.43 -26.19
CA SER A 83 14.40 36.23 -26.14
C SER A 83 14.74 36.65 -24.72
N SER A 84 16.01 36.97 -24.51
CA SER A 84 16.53 37.52 -23.26
C SER A 84 17.63 38.55 -23.59
N VAL A 85 17.96 39.40 -22.62
CA VAL A 85 18.93 40.49 -22.77
C VAL A 85 19.89 40.55 -21.59
N VAL A 86 21.14 40.92 -21.84
CA VAL A 86 22.14 41.08 -20.75
C VAL A 86 23.17 42.14 -21.09
N ASN A 87 23.80 42.73 -20.08
CA ASN A 87 25.03 43.49 -20.23
C ASN A 87 26.22 42.54 -20.08
N TYR A 88 26.85 42.19 -21.19
CA TYR A 88 27.99 41.28 -21.21
C TYR A 88 29.29 42.03 -20.91
N GLU A 89 30.14 41.40 -20.08
CA GLU A 89 31.50 41.86 -19.80
C GLU A 89 32.50 40.96 -20.53
N GLU A 90 33.52 41.55 -21.15
CA GLU A 90 34.50 40.82 -21.93
C GLU A 90 35.17 39.71 -21.10
N GLY A 91 35.17 38.50 -21.65
CA GLY A 91 35.86 37.35 -21.04
C GLY A 91 35.08 36.67 -19.92
N THR A 92 33.86 37.12 -19.58
CA THR A 92 33.03 36.46 -18.57
C THR A 92 32.18 35.34 -19.16
N GLU A 93 31.84 34.36 -18.33
CA GLU A 93 30.79 33.38 -18.61
C GLU A 93 29.50 33.90 -17.96
N VAL A 94 28.44 34.05 -18.74
CA VAL A 94 27.20 34.67 -18.28
C VAL A 94 26.05 33.66 -18.40
N PRO A 95 25.47 33.19 -17.28
CA PRO A 95 24.27 32.37 -17.32
C PRO A 95 23.06 33.23 -17.73
N ILE A 96 22.32 32.80 -18.75
CA ILE A 96 21.13 33.49 -19.26
C ILE A 96 20.05 32.47 -19.59
N MET A 97 18.98 32.48 -18.81
CA MET A 97 17.75 31.76 -19.10
C MET A 97 16.95 32.47 -20.19
N ILE A 98 16.23 31.68 -20.98
CA ILE A 98 15.30 32.14 -22.01
C ILE A 98 13.94 31.50 -21.70
N THR A 99 13.13 32.25 -20.95
CA THR A 99 11.81 31.89 -20.42
C THR A 99 10.77 32.95 -20.76
N PRO A 100 9.47 32.68 -20.54
CA PRO A 100 8.41 33.69 -20.62
C PRO A 100 8.72 35.00 -19.89
N LEU A 101 9.27 34.94 -18.67
CA LEU A 101 9.58 36.16 -17.90
C LEU A 101 10.77 36.93 -18.49
N THR A 102 11.84 36.24 -18.90
CA THR A 102 12.97 36.92 -19.57
C THR A 102 12.57 37.50 -20.93
N TYR A 103 11.53 36.93 -21.56
CA TYR A 103 10.97 37.47 -22.78
C TYR A 103 10.27 38.80 -22.50
N GLN A 104 9.48 38.90 -21.44
CA GLN A 104 8.92 40.17 -20.99
C GLN A 104 10.02 41.18 -20.58
N VAL A 105 11.12 40.75 -19.94
CA VAL A 105 12.28 41.61 -19.65
C VAL A 105 12.90 42.19 -20.92
N ALA A 106 13.03 41.40 -21.99
CA ALA A 106 13.47 41.89 -23.29
C ALA A 106 12.49 42.94 -23.86
N GLY A 107 11.18 42.70 -23.72
CA GLY A 107 10.14 43.64 -24.14
C GLY A 107 10.17 44.97 -23.37
N LEU A 108 10.27 44.92 -22.04
CA LEU A 108 10.40 46.11 -21.20
C LEU A 108 11.68 46.89 -21.51
N THR A 109 12.76 46.19 -21.84
CA THR A 109 14.00 46.81 -22.30
C THR A 109 13.79 47.60 -23.59
N GLU A 110 13.08 47.02 -24.57
CA GLU A 110 12.73 47.71 -25.82
C GLU A 110 11.86 48.95 -25.55
N TYR A 111 10.88 48.84 -24.67
CA TYR A 111 10.07 49.98 -24.24
C TYR A 111 10.93 51.11 -23.66
N TYR A 112 11.84 50.80 -22.72
CA TYR A 112 12.73 51.80 -22.13
C TYR A 112 13.66 52.45 -23.15
N ILE A 113 14.16 51.70 -24.13
CA ILE A 113 14.96 52.24 -25.23
C ILE A 113 14.10 53.20 -26.07
N ASN A 114 12.85 52.84 -26.37
CA ASN A 114 11.92 53.68 -27.11
C ASN A 114 11.55 54.98 -26.36
N LYS A 115 11.63 54.97 -25.01
CA LYS A 115 11.52 56.18 -24.17
C LYS A 115 12.81 57.01 -24.09
N GLY A 116 13.89 56.57 -24.73
CA GLY A 116 15.15 57.31 -24.84
C GLY A 116 16.24 56.89 -23.84
N ASN A 117 16.05 55.79 -23.09
CA ASN A 117 17.11 55.27 -22.24
C ASN A 117 18.25 54.65 -23.07
N ASN A 118 19.49 54.76 -22.58
CA ASN A 118 20.61 54.02 -23.16
C ASN A 118 20.39 52.50 -22.97
N VAL A 119 20.76 51.69 -23.97
CA VAL A 119 20.54 50.23 -23.99
C VAL A 119 21.03 49.54 -22.72
N ALA A 120 22.25 49.82 -22.25
CA ALA A 120 22.80 49.15 -21.08
C ALA A 120 21.99 49.47 -19.81
N THR A 121 21.57 50.73 -19.65
CA THR A 121 20.72 51.17 -18.55
C THR A 121 19.31 50.59 -18.65
N ALA A 122 18.74 50.50 -19.86
CA ALA A 122 17.44 49.91 -20.09
C ALA A 122 17.40 48.43 -19.66
N ILE A 123 18.44 47.65 -20.03
CA ILE A 123 18.58 46.25 -19.60
C ILE A 123 18.66 46.15 -18.09
N SER A 124 19.57 46.91 -17.45
CA SER A 124 19.74 46.87 -15.99
C SER A 124 18.45 47.25 -15.25
N ASN A 125 17.71 48.24 -15.74
CA ASN A 125 16.44 48.66 -15.13
C ASN A 125 15.35 47.60 -15.29
N ALA A 126 15.26 46.95 -16.45
CA ALA A 126 14.26 45.90 -16.70
C ALA A 126 14.53 44.66 -15.83
N ILE A 127 15.77 44.19 -15.77
CA ILE A 127 16.17 43.07 -14.89
C ILE A 127 15.92 43.42 -13.43
N ALA A 128 16.29 44.63 -12.99
CA ALA A 128 16.08 45.07 -11.60
C ALA A 128 14.58 45.15 -11.24
N MET A 129 13.72 45.56 -12.17
CA MET A 129 12.27 45.58 -11.98
C MET A 129 11.71 44.18 -11.73
N TYR A 130 12.01 43.23 -12.61
CA TYR A 130 11.55 41.84 -12.46
C TYR A 130 12.16 41.16 -11.23
N ARG A 131 13.43 41.44 -10.91
CA ARG A 131 14.06 40.95 -9.68
C ARG A 131 13.34 41.46 -8.43
N GLY A 132 12.93 42.73 -8.45
CA GLY A 132 12.11 43.32 -7.38
C GLY A 132 10.77 42.62 -7.25
N MET A 133 10.07 42.42 -8.37
CA MET A 133 8.75 41.79 -8.40
C MET A 133 8.76 40.37 -7.86
N TYR A 134 9.67 39.50 -8.31
CA TYR A 134 9.64 38.07 -7.98
C TYR A 134 10.57 37.65 -6.84
N GLY A 135 11.47 38.53 -6.38
CA GLY A 135 12.44 38.24 -5.32
C GLY A 135 13.68 37.47 -5.78
N PHE A 136 13.81 37.18 -7.08
CA PHE A 136 14.95 36.49 -7.68
C PHE A 136 15.26 37.00 -9.10
N ASP A 137 16.46 36.74 -9.59
CA ASP A 137 16.86 37.17 -10.93
C ASP A 137 16.38 36.17 -11.99
N VAL A 138 15.37 36.57 -12.77
CA VAL A 138 14.76 35.75 -13.83
C VAL A 138 15.74 35.38 -14.95
N ASN A 139 16.83 36.13 -15.13
CA ASN A 139 17.84 35.86 -16.16
C ASN A 139 18.85 34.81 -15.71
N THR A 140 19.20 34.73 -14.43
CA THR A 140 20.27 33.82 -13.95
C THR A 140 19.75 32.63 -13.15
N THR A 141 18.54 32.72 -12.57
CA THR A 141 17.92 31.63 -11.81
C THR A 141 17.41 30.55 -12.77
N ILE A 142 17.86 29.31 -12.60
CA ILE A 142 17.38 28.17 -13.39
C ILE A 142 16.02 27.70 -12.86
N PRO A 143 14.95 27.70 -13.68
CA PRO A 143 13.66 27.13 -13.29
C PRO A 143 13.74 25.60 -13.18
N ILE A 144 13.06 25.04 -12.19
CA ILE A 144 12.90 23.59 -12.01
C ILE A 144 11.56 23.16 -12.59
N ASP A 145 11.54 22.13 -13.45
CA ASP A 145 10.30 21.56 -13.95
C ASP A 145 9.64 20.68 -12.88
N ILE A 146 8.73 21.27 -12.10
CA ILE A 146 8.02 20.57 -11.02
C ILE A 146 7.19 19.38 -11.54
N THR A 147 6.93 19.29 -12.86
CA THR A 147 6.11 18.23 -13.46
C THR A 147 6.89 17.00 -13.91
N THR A 148 8.22 17.08 -13.94
CA THR A 148 9.08 15.98 -14.38
C THR A 148 10.20 15.63 -13.41
N GLY A 149 10.48 16.46 -12.41
CA GLY A 149 11.50 16.17 -11.40
C GLY A 149 11.74 17.33 -10.44
N GLY A 150 12.93 17.39 -9.84
CA GLY A 150 13.26 18.38 -8.82
C GLY A 150 12.77 18.01 -7.43
N GLN A 151 12.84 16.72 -7.07
CA GLN A 151 12.36 16.24 -5.77
C GLN A 151 12.96 17.05 -4.62
N SER A 152 12.09 17.60 -3.79
CA SER A 152 12.51 18.39 -2.64
C SER A 152 11.44 18.41 -1.56
N SER A 153 11.89 18.37 -0.30
CA SER A 153 11.09 18.63 0.89
C SER A 153 10.62 20.08 0.98
N PHE A 154 11.22 21.02 0.22
CA PHE A 154 10.75 22.40 0.15
C PHE A 154 10.88 23.09 -1.21
N ALA A 155 10.12 24.17 -1.40
CA ALA A 155 10.21 24.98 -2.62
C ALA A 155 11.38 25.98 -2.59
N SER A 156 12.50 25.60 -3.23
CA SER A 156 13.58 26.53 -3.57
C SER A 156 13.12 27.64 -4.55
N ILE A 157 13.95 28.67 -4.76
CA ILE A 157 13.65 29.74 -5.74
C ILE A 157 13.45 29.18 -7.16
N GLY A 158 14.20 28.13 -7.54
CA GLY A 158 14.04 27.46 -8.83
C GLY A 158 12.68 26.75 -8.96
N HIS A 159 12.17 26.18 -7.86
CA HIS A 159 10.83 25.60 -7.81
C HIS A 159 9.75 26.68 -7.95
N LYS A 160 9.87 27.79 -7.22
CA LYS A 160 8.93 28.92 -7.33
C LYS A 160 8.87 29.49 -8.75
N TYR A 161 10.04 29.62 -9.40
CA TYR A 161 10.12 30.04 -10.79
C TYR A 161 9.46 29.00 -11.72
N GLY A 162 9.78 27.72 -11.54
CA GLY A 162 9.17 26.61 -12.28
C GLY A 162 7.65 26.55 -12.17
N ALA A 163 7.11 26.60 -10.95
CA ALA A 163 5.68 26.59 -10.66
C ALA A 163 4.93 27.73 -11.37
N LEU A 164 5.52 28.94 -11.40
CA LEU A 164 4.94 30.06 -12.16
C LEU A 164 4.89 29.77 -13.67
N LEU A 165 5.93 29.15 -14.24
CA LEU A 165 5.93 28.80 -15.66
C LEU A 165 4.92 27.67 -15.97
N VAL A 166 4.78 26.68 -15.09
CA VAL A 166 3.73 25.65 -15.20
C VAL A 166 2.34 26.28 -15.05
N GLY A 167 2.19 27.32 -14.22
CA GLY A 167 0.97 28.11 -14.10
C GLY A 167 0.47 28.70 -15.42
N TYR A 168 1.37 29.10 -16.33
CA TYR A 168 0.98 29.58 -17.68
C TYR A 168 0.32 28.47 -18.51
N SER A 169 0.83 27.24 -18.40
CA SER A 169 0.25 26.06 -19.04
C SER A 169 -1.10 25.71 -18.39
N SER A 170 -1.20 25.81 -17.06
CA SER A 170 -2.44 25.55 -16.30
C SER A 170 -3.59 26.48 -16.68
N TYR A 171 -3.34 27.78 -16.71
CA TYR A 171 -4.32 28.76 -17.19
C TYR A 171 -4.74 28.49 -18.65
N SER A 172 -3.78 28.16 -19.50
CA SER A 172 -4.05 27.84 -20.90
C SER A 172 -4.94 26.58 -21.04
N TYR A 173 -4.71 25.57 -20.21
CA TYR A 173 -5.47 24.33 -20.20
C TYR A 173 -6.94 24.54 -19.79
N ASP A 174 -7.20 25.39 -18.80
CA ASP A 174 -8.55 25.79 -18.43
C ASP A 174 -9.31 26.44 -19.59
N LEU A 175 -8.63 27.25 -20.39
CA LEU A 175 -9.23 27.86 -21.58
C LEU A 175 -9.50 26.85 -22.69
N ILE A 176 -8.67 25.80 -22.83
CA ILE A 176 -8.93 24.68 -23.74
C ILE A 176 -10.22 23.96 -23.33
N LYS A 177 -10.38 23.66 -22.03
CA LYS A 177 -11.59 23.02 -21.50
C LYS A 177 -12.83 23.91 -21.67
N LYS A 178 -12.69 25.21 -21.42
CA LYS A 178 -13.78 26.20 -21.51
C LYS A 178 -14.21 26.49 -22.95
N TYR A 179 -13.28 26.46 -23.91
CA TYR A 179 -13.52 26.78 -25.32
C TYR A 179 -13.02 25.68 -26.28
N PRO A 180 -13.59 24.47 -26.23
CA PRO A 180 -13.11 23.34 -27.03
C PRO A 180 -13.30 23.59 -28.53
N GLY A 181 -12.27 23.31 -29.33
CA GLY A 181 -12.28 23.45 -30.79
C GLY A 181 -11.02 22.88 -31.45
N ASN A 182 -11.06 22.65 -32.77
CA ASN A 182 -9.98 21.97 -33.51
C ASN A 182 -8.61 22.66 -33.40
N ASP A 183 -8.58 23.99 -33.24
CA ASP A 183 -7.34 24.77 -33.15
C ASP A 183 -7.04 25.21 -31.70
N SER A 184 -7.86 24.77 -30.72
CA SER A 184 -7.79 25.25 -29.33
C SER A 184 -6.47 24.91 -28.65
N GLU A 185 -5.97 23.69 -28.86
CA GLU A 185 -4.68 23.23 -28.30
C GLU A 185 -3.47 23.90 -28.97
N GLU A 186 -3.61 24.43 -30.19
CA GLU A 186 -2.56 25.22 -30.85
C GLU A 186 -2.63 26.70 -30.43
N LEU A 187 -3.82 27.19 -30.07
CA LEU A 187 -4.07 28.58 -29.71
C LEU A 187 -3.75 28.88 -28.24
N TYR A 188 -4.20 28.04 -27.32
CA TYR A 188 -4.01 28.21 -25.88
C TYR A 188 -2.79 27.43 -25.43
N THR A 189 -1.62 28.06 -25.57
CA THR A 189 -0.35 27.51 -25.09
C THR A 189 0.34 28.51 -24.17
N SER A 190 1.15 27.99 -23.25
CA SER A 190 2.05 28.81 -22.41
C SER A 190 2.94 29.73 -23.24
N TYR A 191 3.41 29.26 -24.41
CA TYR A 191 4.17 30.08 -25.36
C TYR A 191 3.37 31.26 -25.92
N HIS A 192 2.12 31.05 -26.36
CA HIS A 192 1.32 32.15 -26.90
C HIS A 192 0.99 33.18 -25.83
N LEU A 193 0.79 32.75 -24.58
CA LEU A 193 0.65 33.66 -23.45
C LEU A 193 1.95 34.45 -23.17
N ALA A 194 3.12 33.82 -23.33
CA ALA A 194 4.41 34.50 -23.26
C ALA A 194 4.61 35.54 -24.38
N ASP A 195 4.23 35.23 -25.63
CA ASP A 195 4.22 36.16 -26.77
C ASP A 195 3.29 37.35 -26.53
N ILE A 196 2.12 37.10 -25.94
CA ILE A 196 1.19 38.14 -25.50
C ILE A 196 1.86 39.05 -24.47
N GLY A 197 2.45 38.50 -23.40
CA GLY A 197 3.10 39.29 -22.36
C GLY A 197 4.26 40.14 -22.88
N TYR A 198 5.04 39.63 -23.84
CA TYR A 198 6.06 40.42 -24.54
C TYR A 198 5.44 41.57 -25.35
N ARG A 199 4.39 41.32 -26.14
CA ARG A 199 3.74 42.37 -26.94
C ARG A 199 3.08 43.45 -26.09
N ASP A 200 2.52 43.04 -24.96
CA ASP A 200 1.88 43.91 -23.96
C ASP A 200 2.89 44.90 -23.36
N ILE A 201 3.93 44.36 -22.72
CA ILE A 201 4.94 45.18 -22.04
C ILE A 201 5.74 46.09 -23.00
N VAL A 202 5.90 45.71 -24.28
CA VAL A 202 6.55 46.55 -25.30
C VAL A 202 5.72 47.80 -25.62
N ALA A 203 4.39 47.70 -25.54
CA ALA A 203 3.48 48.72 -26.02
C ALA A 203 3.52 49.99 -25.16
N ASP A 204 3.43 49.84 -23.85
CA ASP A 204 3.36 50.96 -22.91
C ASP A 204 4.18 50.78 -21.62
N GLY A 205 4.89 49.65 -21.47
CA GLY A 205 5.70 49.34 -20.30
C GLY A 205 4.91 48.76 -19.13
N GLU A 206 3.63 48.46 -19.33
CA GLU A 206 2.75 47.86 -18.34
C GLU A 206 2.21 46.50 -18.83
N LEU A 207 1.80 45.64 -17.89
CA LEU A 207 1.07 44.40 -18.17
C LEU A 207 -0.43 44.66 -17.91
N ASN A 208 -1.12 45.11 -18.94
CA ASN A 208 -2.52 45.56 -18.86
C ASN A 208 -3.40 45.08 -20.04
N GLY A 209 -2.83 44.33 -20.98
CA GLY A 209 -3.53 43.74 -22.12
C GLY A 209 -3.57 44.63 -23.36
N LEU A 210 -2.57 45.48 -23.59
CA LEU A 210 -2.54 46.40 -24.73
C LEU A 210 -1.35 46.12 -25.67
N GLU A 211 -1.59 45.98 -26.97
CA GLU A 211 -0.52 45.92 -27.97
C GLU A 211 -0.56 47.10 -28.94
N LEU A 212 0.55 47.33 -29.64
CA LEU A 212 0.60 48.25 -30.76
C LEU A 212 0.05 47.61 -32.03
N ASP A 213 -0.91 48.27 -32.67
CA ASP A 213 -1.36 47.89 -34.01
C ASP A 213 -0.35 48.29 -35.11
N SER A 214 -0.65 47.93 -36.36
CA SER A 214 0.21 48.27 -37.51
C SER A 214 0.43 49.77 -37.76
N SER A 215 -0.36 50.64 -37.11
CA SER A 215 -0.23 52.10 -37.15
C SER A 215 0.49 52.68 -35.93
N GLY A 216 0.84 51.85 -34.94
CA GLY A 216 1.46 52.25 -33.69
C GLY A 216 0.48 52.79 -32.65
N LEU A 217 -0.82 52.49 -32.77
CA LEU A 217 -1.84 52.81 -31.78
C LEU A 217 -2.07 51.62 -30.84
N LEU A 218 -2.38 51.91 -29.57
CA LEU A 218 -2.75 50.89 -28.59
C LEU A 218 -4.10 50.25 -28.95
N LYS A 219 -4.16 48.93 -28.88
CA LYS A 219 -5.39 48.14 -29.01
C LYS A 219 -5.37 46.99 -28.01
N ASP A 220 -6.55 46.50 -27.63
CA ASP A 220 -6.68 45.39 -26.70
C ASP A 220 -6.14 44.08 -27.31
N ILE A 221 -5.46 43.30 -26.49
CA ILE A 221 -4.98 41.95 -26.80
C ILE A 221 -5.97 40.94 -26.22
N SER A 222 -6.20 39.85 -26.96
CA SER A 222 -6.92 38.69 -26.46
C SER A 222 -6.05 37.43 -26.53
N PHE A 223 -6.18 36.57 -25.53
CA PHE A 223 -5.76 35.19 -25.62
C PHE A 223 -6.95 34.36 -26.10
N GLY A 224 -7.02 34.13 -27.41
CA GLY A 224 -8.18 33.51 -28.03
C GLY A 224 -9.47 34.29 -27.77
N GLN A 225 -10.40 33.71 -27.03
CA GLN A 225 -11.69 34.33 -26.68
C GLN A 225 -11.65 35.16 -25.39
N VAL A 226 -10.52 35.17 -24.66
CA VAL A 226 -10.39 35.83 -23.36
C VAL A 226 -9.62 37.15 -23.52
N PRO A 227 -10.13 38.28 -23.02
CA PRO A 227 -9.37 39.53 -22.97
C PRO A 227 -8.22 39.42 -21.96
N ILE A 228 -7.08 40.01 -22.28
CA ILE A 228 -5.96 40.11 -21.33
C ILE A 228 -6.17 41.34 -20.45
N THR A 229 -5.93 41.20 -19.14
CA THR A 229 -6.01 42.29 -18.16
C THR A 229 -4.88 42.17 -17.14
N SER A 230 -4.71 43.18 -16.28
CA SER A 230 -3.76 43.11 -15.17
C SER A 230 -4.06 41.97 -14.19
N ASP A 231 -5.34 41.58 -14.01
CA ASP A 231 -5.72 40.47 -13.14
C ASP A 231 -5.14 39.14 -13.64
N LEU A 232 -5.01 38.96 -14.97
CA LEU A 232 -4.40 37.75 -15.53
C LEU A 232 -2.97 37.56 -15.05
N TYR A 233 -2.15 38.61 -15.08
CA TYR A 233 -0.73 38.52 -14.72
C TYR A 233 -0.47 38.47 -13.20
N SER A 234 -1.50 38.71 -12.39
CA SER A 234 -1.39 38.72 -10.93
C SER A 234 -2.33 37.74 -10.26
N HIS A 235 -3.64 37.98 -10.27
CA HIS A 235 -4.61 37.20 -9.51
C HIS A 235 -4.78 35.80 -10.09
N GLU A 236 -5.01 35.69 -11.40
CA GLU A 236 -5.16 34.40 -12.07
C GLU A 236 -3.85 33.59 -12.00
N MET A 237 -2.69 34.21 -12.25
CA MET A 237 -1.40 33.50 -12.11
C MET A 237 -1.13 33.05 -10.66
N ALA A 238 -1.54 33.84 -9.65
CA ALA A 238 -1.41 33.44 -8.26
C ALA A 238 -2.27 32.21 -7.92
N GLN A 239 -3.52 32.16 -8.42
CA GLN A 239 -4.37 30.98 -8.32
C GLN A 239 -3.74 29.78 -9.02
N HIS A 240 -3.29 29.96 -10.26
CA HIS A 240 -2.69 28.87 -11.04
C HIS A 240 -1.35 28.37 -10.48
N ILE A 241 -0.60 29.16 -9.71
CA ILE A 241 0.53 28.65 -8.94
C ILE A 241 0.05 27.65 -7.89
N LEU A 242 -1.01 27.97 -7.15
CA LEU A 242 -1.54 27.06 -6.14
C LEU A 242 -2.12 25.81 -6.80
N ILE A 243 -2.94 25.96 -7.84
CA ILE A 243 -3.54 24.83 -8.60
C ILE A 243 -2.48 23.82 -9.06
N VAL A 244 -1.35 24.29 -9.61
CA VAL A 244 -0.32 23.37 -10.13
C VAL A 244 0.61 22.82 -9.05
N THR A 245 0.69 23.48 -7.89
CA THR A 245 1.53 23.04 -6.77
C THR A 245 0.77 22.17 -5.78
N SER A 246 -0.56 22.27 -5.73
CA SER A 246 -1.43 21.42 -4.94
C SER A 246 -1.70 20.07 -5.61
N ASP A 247 -1.90 20.04 -6.93
CA ASP A 247 -2.14 18.79 -7.66
C ASP A 247 -0.86 17.93 -7.72
N HIS A 248 -0.83 16.82 -6.96
CA HIS A 248 0.30 15.90 -6.92
C HIS A 248 0.63 15.21 -8.26
N GLN A 249 -0.31 15.13 -9.20
CA GLN A 249 -0.04 14.61 -10.54
C GLN A 249 0.71 15.62 -11.40
N LEU A 250 0.63 16.91 -11.05
CA LEU A 250 1.36 18.00 -11.69
C LEU A 250 2.63 18.39 -10.92
N ASN A 251 2.59 18.49 -9.60
CA ASN A 251 3.74 18.76 -8.74
C ASN A 251 4.45 17.46 -8.36
N VAL A 252 5.06 16.83 -9.36
CA VAL A 252 5.87 15.63 -9.17
C VAL A 252 7.09 15.92 -8.29
N SER A 253 7.59 17.16 -8.18
CA SER A 253 8.71 17.52 -7.28
C SER A 253 8.46 17.26 -5.79
N GLY A 254 7.23 16.98 -5.37
CA GLY A 254 6.92 16.61 -3.98
C GLY A 254 7.05 17.76 -2.97
N THR A 255 7.38 18.98 -3.42
CA THR A 255 7.44 20.16 -2.56
C THR A 255 6.05 20.55 -2.07
N PRO A 256 5.85 20.90 -0.79
CA PRO A 256 4.53 21.20 -0.25
C PRO A 256 3.96 22.53 -0.80
N VAL A 257 2.65 22.57 -1.04
CA VAL A 257 1.93 23.77 -1.53
C VAL A 257 2.12 24.99 -0.61
N SER A 258 2.25 24.76 0.70
CA SER A 258 2.46 25.81 1.70
C SER A 258 3.73 26.65 1.47
N ASP A 259 4.76 26.08 0.84
CA ASP A 259 5.98 26.83 0.50
C ASP A 259 5.78 27.87 -0.62
N TYR A 260 4.71 27.70 -1.40
CA TYR A 260 4.34 28.57 -2.51
C TYR A 260 3.34 29.64 -2.12
N GLU A 261 2.63 29.49 -0.99
CA GLU A 261 1.62 30.46 -0.54
C GLU A 261 2.15 31.90 -0.46
N SER A 262 3.30 32.08 0.18
CA SER A 262 3.91 33.41 0.32
C SER A 262 4.25 34.04 -1.04
N PHE A 263 4.69 33.22 -1.98
CA PHE A 263 5.03 33.63 -3.33
C PHE A 263 3.77 33.92 -4.18
N SER A 264 2.73 33.10 -4.05
CA SER A 264 1.43 33.32 -4.67
C SER A 264 0.78 34.61 -4.15
N ARG A 265 0.78 34.86 -2.84
CA ARG A 265 0.32 36.13 -2.24
C ARG A 265 1.09 37.34 -2.78
N GLN A 266 2.42 37.23 -2.88
CA GLN A 266 3.26 38.28 -3.45
C GLN A 266 2.87 38.61 -4.90
N ILE A 267 2.58 37.60 -5.74
CA ILE A 267 2.16 37.80 -7.13
C ILE A 267 0.75 38.38 -7.19
N ASN A 268 -0.18 37.89 -6.36
CA ASN A 268 -1.53 38.43 -6.27
C ASN A 268 -1.52 39.93 -5.90
N ASP A 269 -0.59 40.37 -5.06
CA ASP A 269 -0.49 41.77 -4.64
C ASP A 269 0.01 42.72 -5.75
N PHE A 270 0.47 42.23 -6.91
CA PHE A 270 0.86 43.07 -8.03
C PHE A 270 -0.28 43.98 -8.51
N GLY A 271 0.02 45.26 -8.71
CA GLY A 271 -0.94 46.28 -9.15
C GLY A 271 -1.91 46.78 -8.06
N THR A 272 -1.86 46.26 -6.83
CA THR A 272 -2.74 46.72 -5.73
C THR A 272 -2.14 47.92 -4.97
N SER A 273 -2.94 48.60 -4.12
CA SER A 273 -2.50 49.79 -3.37
C SER A 273 -1.36 49.56 -2.35
N GLY A 274 -0.99 48.30 -2.09
CA GLY A 274 0.13 47.90 -1.23
C GLY A 274 1.34 47.33 -1.97
N SER A 275 1.29 47.25 -3.31
CA SER A 275 2.30 46.60 -4.13
C SER A 275 3.66 47.32 -4.10
N ILE A 276 4.73 46.53 -4.16
CA ILE A 276 6.07 47.00 -4.55
C ILE A 276 6.04 47.51 -6.01
N ASN A 277 6.98 48.37 -6.41
CA ASN A 277 7.11 48.82 -7.80
C ASN A 277 7.05 47.61 -8.76
N SER A 278 5.96 47.49 -9.53
CA SER A 278 5.65 46.39 -10.43
C SER A 278 5.26 46.95 -11.80
N VAL A 279 5.41 46.14 -12.86
CA VAL A 279 4.94 46.49 -14.22
C VAL A 279 3.46 46.16 -14.44
N VAL A 280 2.80 45.49 -13.49
CA VAL A 280 1.36 45.24 -13.57
C VAL A 280 0.62 46.54 -13.25
N ALA A 281 -0.26 46.97 -14.15
CA ALA A 281 -1.00 48.22 -13.98
C ALA A 281 -1.95 48.16 -12.76
N PRO A 282 -2.39 49.32 -12.23
CA PRO A 282 -3.23 49.36 -11.04
C PRO A 282 -4.54 48.57 -11.18
N ARG A 283 -4.79 47.68 -10.22
CA ARG A 283 -5.99 46.84 -10.12
C ARG A 283 -6.57 46.84 -8.69
N ALA A 284 -7.77 46.33 -8.52
CA ALA A 284 -8.35 46.13 -7.20
C ALA A 284 -7.65 44.97 -6.47
N SER A 285 -7.57 45.01 -5.13
CA SER A 285 -7.15 43.85 -4.35
C SER A 285 -8.28 42.83 -4.33
N ILE A 286 -7.99 41.62 -4.81
CA ILE A 286 -8.90 40.48 -4.83
C ILE A 286 -8.18 39.37 -4.05
N PRO A 287 -8.80 38.77 -3.02
CA PRO A 287 -8.27 37.57 -2.36
C PRO A 287 -8.00 36.46 -3.38
N ILE A 288 -6.99 35.62 -3.15
CA ILE A 288 -6.70 34.48 -4.05
C ILE A 288 -7.88 33.52 -4.06
N ASP A 289 -8.38 33.19 -2.87
CA ASP A 289 -9.63 32.51 -2.64
C ASP A 289 -10.20 32.91 -1.26
N GLN A 290 -11.53 32.89 -1.12
CA GLN A 290 -12.24 33.04 0.16
C GLN A 290 -13.38 32.03 0.33
N ASP A 291 -13.74 31.33 -0.74
CA ASP A 291 -14.89 30.45 -0.72
C ASP A 291 -14.39 29.07 -0.27
N PRO A 292 -14.95 28.48 0.80
CA PRO A 292 -14.61 27.11 1.16
C PRO A 292 -15.18 26.14 0.10
N PRO A 293 -14.64 24.91 0.01
CA PRO A 293 -15.12 23.95 -0.99
C PRO A 293 -16.64 23.72 -0.91
N GLU A 294 -17.30 23.71 -2.07
CA GLU A 294 -18.74 23.44 -2.16
C GLU A 294 -19.01 21.93 -2.06
N VAL A 295 -19.96 21.53 -1.21
CA VAL A 295 -20.32 20.12 -0.97
C VAL A 295 -21.78 19.87 -1.36
N THR A 296 -22.02 18.92 -2.26
CA THR A 296 -23.37 18.54 -2.67
C THR A 296 -23.62 17.03 -2.61
N ARG A 297 -24.83 16.62 -2.16
CA ARG A 297 -25.28 15.21 -2.19
C ARG A 297 -25.90 14.87 -3.53
N LEU A 298 -25.58 13.68 -4.03
CA LEU A 298 -26.17 13.07 -5.22
C LEU A 298 -26.90 11.77 -4.83
N GLY A 299 -28.20 11.56 -5.15
CA GLY A 299 -28.93 10.29 -4.85
C GLY A 299 -30.37 10.38 -4.29
N SER A 300 -30.92 9.28 -3.70
CA SER A 300 -32.31 9.08 -3.16
C SER A 300 -32.52 9.42 -1.66
N ASP A 301 -33.78 9.59 -1.20
CA ASP A 301 -34.13 10.13 0.14
C ASP A 301 -34.17 9.11 1.30
N THR A 302 -34.81 7.94 1.13
CA THR A 302 -34.86 6.86 2.14
C THR A 302 -33.97 5.72 1.67
N LEU A 303 -32.96 5.42 2.47
CA LEU A 303 -31.95 4.40 2.21
C LEU A 303 -32.46 3.03 2.67
N SER A 304 -31.78 1.98 2.23
CA SER A 304 -32.03 0.62 2.70
C SER A 304 -30.76 -0.23 2.51
N GLY A 305 -30.37 -1.05 3.49
CA GLY A 305 -29.18 -1.89 3.43
C GLY A 305 -27.86 -1.13 3.63
N THR A 306 -26.87 -1.42 2.81
CA THR A 306 -25.73 -0.51 2.62
C THR A 306 -26.04 0.37 1.43
N ASP A 307 -26.01 1.67 1.64
CA ASP A 307 -26.28 2.62 0.58
C ASP A 307 -25.29 3.77 0.61
N ILE A 308 -25.07 4.40 -0.53
CA ILE A 308 -23.96 5.34 -0.70
C ILE A 308 -24.52 6.75 -0.76
N ILE A 309 -23.98 7.63 0.09
CA ILE A 309 -24.12 9.07 -0.09
C ILE A 309 -22.91 9.55 -0.89
N LYS A 310 -23.12 9.79 -2.18
CA LYS A 310 -22.08 10.36 -3.05
C LYS A 310 -22.01 11.86 -2.84
N LEU A 311 -20.79 12.35 -2.60
CA LEU A 311 -20.49 13.75 -2.42
C LEU A 311 -19.58 14.23 -3.55
N SER A 312 -19.92 15.40 -4.10
CA SER A 312 -19.04 16.14 -5.01
C SER A 312 -18.50 17.36 -4.25
N LEU A 313 -17.17 17.48 -4.24
CA LEU A 313 -16.41 18.55 -3.61
C LEU A 313 -15.66 19.32 -4.69
N ILE A 314 -16.02 20.59 -4.85
CA ILE A 314 -15.48 21.44 -5.90
C ILE A 314 -14.94 22.71 -5.29
N ASP A 315 -13.71 23.04 -5.66
CA ASP A 315 -13.01 24.24 -5.25
C ASP A 315 -12.19 24.84 -6.39
N GLU A 316 -12.05 26.16 -6.43
CA GLU A 316 -11.38 26.85 -7.54
C GLU A 316 -9.86 26.69 -7.52
N ILE A 317 -9.22 26.55 -6.36
CA ILE A 317 -7.76 26.40 -6.24
C ILE A 317 -7.32 25.00 -5.82
N GLY A 318 -8.25 24.19 -5.29
CA GLY A 318 -8.02 22.79 -4.96
C GLY A 318 -8.53 22.44 -3.57
N VAL A 319 -9.06 21.23 -3.43
CA VAL A 319 -9.52 20.69 -2.14
C VAL A 319 -8.34 19.98 -1.47
N ASP A 320 -7.87 20.47 -0.32
CA ASP A 320 -6.72 19.88 0.37
C ASP A 320 -7.14 18.66 1.17
N SER A 321 -8.14 18.85 2.02
CA SER A 321 -8.61 17.82 2.91
C SER A 321 -10.10 17.94 3.13
N ASN A 322 -10.67 16.81 3.51
CA ASN A 322 -12.04 16.79 3.97
C ASN A 322 -12.16 15.90 5.20
N ARG A 323 -13.06 16.34 6.08
CA ARG A 323 -13.50 15.63 7.26
C ARG A 323 -15.02 15.53 7.23
N VAL A 324 -15.51 14.30 7.05
CA VAL A 324 -16.94 14.00 7.18
C VAL A 324 -17.19 13.46 8.58
N VAL A 325 -18.23 13.98 9.22
CA VAL A 325 -18.69 13.50 10.51
C VAL A 325 -20.10 12.98 10.37
N LEU A 326 -20.37 11.78 10.87
CA LEU A 326 -21.73 11.31 11.09
C LEU A 326 -22.17 11.75 12.48
N GLU A 327 -23.22 12.55 12.51
CA GLU A 327 -23.93 12.82 13.73
C GLU A 327 -25.21 12.00 13.70
N TRP A 328 -25.45 11.28 14.79
CA TRP A 328 -26.75 10.69 15.03
C TRP A 328 -27.32 11.24 16.33
N LYS A 329 -28.59 11.00 16.56
CA LYS A 329 -29.20 11.16 17.87
C LYS A 329 -30.23 10.07 18.06
N MET A 330 -30.26 9.55 19.27
CA MET A 330 -31.28 8.58 19.66
C MET A 330 -32.56 9.34 20.00
N GLU A 331 -33.73 8.78 19.67
CA GLU A 331 -35.02 9.40 19.97
C GLU A 331 -35.27 9.47 21.49
N SER A 332 -34.62 8.60 22.27
CA SER A 332 -34.65 8.54 23.74
C SER A 332 -33.83 9.60 24.50
N ASP A 333 -33.00 10.41 23.83
CA ASP A 333 -32.18 11.45 24.48
C ASP A 333 -32.99 12.71 24.87
N LEU A 334 -33.20 12.93 26.17
CA LEU A 334 -34.06 14.00 26.71
C LEU A 334 -33.61 15.46 26.44
N ASP A 335 -32.38 15.66 25.95
CA ASP A 335 -31.80 16.99 25.74
C ASP A 335 -31.82 17.48 24.27
N ASP A 336 -32.33 16.70 23.31
CA ASP A 336 -32.38 16.99 21.85
C ASP A 336 -31.02 17.43 21.26
N ARG A 337 -29.94 16.85 21.78
CA ARG A 337 -28.57 17.11 21.34
C ARG A 337 -28.11 16.00 20.41
N TRP A 338 -27.51 16.39 19.28
CA TRP A 338 -26.76 15.47 18.42
C TRP A 338 -25.52 14.98 19.18
N THR A 339 -25.09 13.74 18.92
CA THR A 339 -23.86 13.18 19.50
C THR A 339 -22.64 14.08 19.23
N GLU A 340 -21.62 14.00 20.08
CA GLU A 340 -20.34 14.62 19.76
C GLU A 340 -19.77 13.97 18.49
N LEU A 341 -19.22 14.80 17.61
CA LEU A 341 -18.81 14.51 16.24
C LEU A 341 -18.07 13.15 16.10
N GLU A 342 -18.73 12.11 15.56
CA GLU A 342 -18.07 10.86 15.14
C GLU A 342 -17.59 11.01 13.69
N GLU A 343 -16.29 11.15 13.51
CA GLU A 343 -15.68 11.30 12.20
C GLU A 343 -15.81 9.99 11.41
N CYS A 344 -16.34 10.05 10.18
CA CYS A 344 -16.33 8.93 9.25
C CYS A 344 -14.88 8.66 8.86
N PRO A 345 -14.29 7.55 9.32
CA PRO A 345 -12.87 7.32 9.13
C PRO A 345 -12.60 6.89 7.69
N LYS A 346 -11.35 7.10 7.28
CA LYS A 346 -10.88 6.94 5.89
C LYS A 346 -10.41 5.53 5.57
N ASP A 347 -10.12 4.74 6.61
CA ASP A 347 -9.43 3.45 6.56
C ASP A 347 -10.38 2.24 6.58
N HIS A 348 -11.64 2.41 6.17
CA HIS A 348 -12.67 1.35 6.24
C HIS A 348 -12.94 0.81 7.65
N SER A 349 -12.40 1.45 8.69
CA SER A 349 -12.72 1.16 10.09
C SER A 349 -14.07 1.74 10.53
N GLY A 350 -14.74 2.44 9.61
CA GLY A 350 -15.99 3.16 9.83
C GLY A 350 -17.12 2.24 10.17
N ILE A 351 -17.63 2.38 11.39
CA ILE A 351 -18.65 1.47 11.91
C ILE A 351 -20.01 1.80 11.27
N TYR A 352 -20.31 3.08 11.12
CA TYR A 352 -21.64 3.58 10.74
C TYR A 352 -21.64 4.28 9.41
N CYS A 353 -20.57 5.01 9.18
CA CYS A 353 -20.22 5.60 7.92
C CYS A 353 -18.74 5.37 7.70
N GLN A 354 -18.36 5.38 6.44
CA GLN A 354 -16.97 5.41 6.06
C GLN A 354 -16.78 6.50 5.02
N LEU A 355 -15.71 7.26 5.18
CA LEU A 355 -15.27 8.17 4.15
C LEU A 355 -14.35 7.43 3.18
N ASP A 356 -14.88 7.07 2.02
CA ASP A 356 -14.08 6.48 0.96
C ASP A 356 -13.36 7.60 0.18
N LEU A 357 -12.07 7.75 0.50
CA LEU A 357 -11.16 8.64 -0.20
C LEU A 357 -10.52 8.02 -1.44
N THR A 358 -10.90 6.81 -1.87
CA THR A 358 -10.32 6.17 -3.06
C THR A 358 -10.48 7.05 -4.31
N ASN A 359 -11.61 7.76 -4.40
CA ASN A 359 -11.86 8.73 -5.46
C ASN A 359 -11.39 10.14 -5.09
N PHE A 360 -11.04 10.37 -3.82
CA PHE A 360 -10.57 11.65 -3.34
C PHE A 360 -9.12 11.88 -3.74
N GLN A 361 -8.85 13.02 -4.37
CA GLN A 361 -7.51 13.44 -4.72
C GLN A 361 -7.23 14.77 -4.01
N SER A 362 -6.28 14.77 -3.08
CA SER A 362 -5.87 16.01 -2.41
C SER A 362 -5.21 16.96 -3.41
N GLY A 363 -5.54 18.23 -3.29
CA GLY A 363 -5.00 19.34 -4.06
C GLY A 363 -5.59 19.53 -5.46
N VAL A 364 -6.49 18.65 -5.92
CA VAL A 364 -7.21 18.84 -7.20
C VAL A 364 -8.48 19.67 -7.00
N ARG A 365 -8.95 20.33 -8.06
CA ARG A 365 -10.09 21.27 -8.03
C ARG A 365 -11.47 20.61 -8.00
N ASP A 366 -11.58 19.40 -8.52
CA ASP A 366 -12.82 18.65 -8.58
C ASP A 366 -12.51 17.23 -8.12
N THR A 367 -13.08 16.88 -6.97
CA THR A 367 -12.89 15.58 -6.37
C THR A 367 -14.22 15.06 -5.86
N GLU A 368 -14.46 13.78 -6.11
CA GLU A 368 -15.59 13.08 -5.55
C GLU A 368 -15.13 12.25 -4.38
N GLU A 369 -16.01 12.08 -3.41
CA GLU A 369 -15.83 11.13 -2.34
C GLU A 369 -17.15 10.42 -2.12
N ASN A 370 -17.06 9.16 -1.70
CA ASN A 370 -18.24 8.43 -1.30
C ASN A 370 -18.26 8.39 0.23
N VAL A 371 -19.43 8.61 0.78
CA VAL A 371 -19.70 8.27 2.17
C VAL A 371 -20.60 7.06 2.15
N ASP A 372 -20.00 5.91 2.38
CA ASP A 372 -20.75 4.68 2.52
C ASP A 372 -21.53 4.77 3.84
N ILE A 373 -22.85 4.67 3.73
CA ILE A 373 -23.77 4.69 4.85
C ILE A 373 -24.27 3.28 5.05
N TYR A 374 -23.79 2.68 6.12
CA TYR A 374 -24.18 1.34 6.49
C TYR A 374 -25.47 1.45 7.28
N THR A 375 -26.61 1.58 6.60
CA THR A 375 -27.90 1.82 7.29
C THR A 375 -28.25 0.65 8.22
N GLU A 376 -27.87 -0.57 7.85
CA GLU A 376 -27.94 -1.74 8.74
C GLU A 376 -26.95 -1.69 9.92
N SER A 377 -25.85 -0.92 9.84
CA SER A 377 -24.92 -0.69 10.96
C SER A 377 -25.34 0.52 11.80
N ILE A 378 -26.05 1.48 11.21
CA ILE A 378 -26.70 2.58 11.92
C ILE A 378 -27.95 2.05 12.63
N ASP A 379 -28.65 1.05 12.08
CA ASP A 379 -29.62 0.20 12.78
C ASP A 379 -28.96 -0.51 13.98
N ARG A 380 -27.65 -0.76 13.94
CA ARG A 380 -26.86 -1.36 15.05
C ARG A 380 -26.27 -0.34 16.04
N LEU A 381 -26.38 0.97 15.78
CA LEU A 381 -26.10 2.01 16.78
C LEU A 381 -27.07 1.89 17.95
N ASP A 382 -28.29 1.54 17.61
CA ASP A 382 -29.24 0.97 18.54
C ASP A 382 -28.75 -0.44 18.89
N ALA A 383 -28.04 -0.55 20.02
CA ALA A 383 -27.40 -1.79 20.45
C ALA A 383 -28.40 -2.85 20.93
N ASP A 384 -29.70 -2.56 20.89
CA ASP A 384 -30.78 -3.43 21.31
C ASP A 384 -31.80 -3.58 20.17
N THR A 385 -31.53 -4.46 19.21
CA THR A 385 -32.39 -4.73 18.02
C THR A 385 -33.82 -5.21 18.35
N GLU A 386 -34.17 -5.28 19.63
CA GLU A 386 -35.49 -5.63 20.16
C GLU A 386 -36.29 -4.39 20.65
N ASP A 387 -35.66 -3.22 20.85
CA ASP A 387 -36.31 -1.92 21.13
C ASP A 387 -36.25 -1.07 19.84
N ASN A 388 -37.37 -0.70 19.22
CA ASN A 388 -37.39 0.12 17.99
C ASN A 388 -37.07 1.61 18.32
N ASP A 389 -35.86 1.98 18.78
CA ASP A 389 -35.49 3.39 19.02
C ASP A 389 -34.96 4.00 17.70
N PHE A 390 -35.76 4.84 17.04
CA PHE A 390 -35.39 5.31 15.70
C PHE A 390 -34.18 6.26 15.76
N VAL A 391 -33.06 5.83 15.19
CA VAL A 391 -31.84 6.63 15.08
C VAL A 391 -32.04 7.70 13.99
N GLN A 392 -32.00 8.99 14.36
CA GLN A 392 -31.92 10.06 13.37
C GLN A 392 -30.47 10.34 13.03
N SER A 393 -30.13 10.38 11.74
CA SER A 393 -28.74 10.52 11.29
C SER A 393 -28.55 11.64 10.27
N ARG A 394 -27.37 12.26 10.29
CA ARG A 394 -26.92 13.23 9.28
C ARG A 394 -25.41 13.24 9.15
N LEU A 395 -24.93 13.61 7.97
CA LEU A 395 -23.53 13.95 7.76
C LEU A 395 -23.28 15.45 7.96
N VAL A 396 -22.12 15.78 8.50
CA VAL A 396 -21.58 17.14 8.60
C VAL A 396 -20.19 17.15 7.97
N ILE A 397 -20.06 17.89 6.85
CA ILE A 397 -18.86 17.89 6.02
C ILE A 397 -18.07 19.16 6.27
N TYR A 398 -16.79 19.00 6.64
CA TYR A 398 -15.81 20.06 6.85
C TYR A 398 -14.69 19.91 5.81
N ALA A 399 -14.95 20.40 4.60
CA ALA A 399 -13.96 20.48 3.55
C ALA A 399 -13.08 21.73 3.73
N GLU A 400 -11.80 21.60 3.39
CA GLU A 400 -10.80 22.66 3.46
C GLU A 400 -10.07 22.77 2.11
N ASP A 401 -9.91 24.00 1.62
CA ASP A 401 -9.11 24.27 0.42
C ASP A 401 -7.60 24.30 0.73
N VAL A 402 -6.77 24.42 -0.30
CA VAL A 402 -5.29 24.40 -0.19
C VAL A 402 -4.66 25.60 0.51
N ILE A 403 -5.46 26.60 0.92
CA ILE A 403 -4.99 27.73 1.75
C ILE A 403 -5.72 27.85 3.10
N GLY A 404 -6.50 26.82 3.46
CA GLY A 404 -7.13 26.68 4.77
C GLY A 404 -8.52 27.30 4.91
N ASN A 405 -9.21 27.65 3.81
CA ASN A 405 -10.60 28.10 3.90
C ASN A 405 -11.52 26.90 4.14
N THR A 406 -12.30 26.96 5.23
CA THR A 406 -13.27 25.91 5.58
C THR A 406 -14.57 26.52 6.11
N ASN A 407 -15.69 25.83 5.90
CA ASN A 407 -16.95 26.19 6.54
C ASN A 407 -16.94 25.74 8.01
N ILE A 408 -16.73 26.69 8.92
CA ILE A 408 -16.63 26.44 10.37
C ILE A 408 -17.82 25.70 11.00
N ASN A 409 -19.01 25.73 10.38
CA ASN A 409 -20.20 25.05 10.88
C ASN A 409 -20.45 23.70 10.19
N GLY A 410 -19.65 23.38 9.18
CA GLY A 410 -19.83 22.25 8.28
C GLY A 410 -21.09 22.36 7.40
N VAL A 411 -21.12 21.59 6.32
CA VAL A 411 -22.30 21.43 5.47
C VAL A 411 -23.09 20.20 5.93
N LYS A 412 -24.40 20.36 6.21
CA LYS A 412 -25.23 19.31 6.84
C LYS A 412 -26.12 18.59 5.83
N ILE A 413 -26.08 17.27 5.82
CA ILE A 413 -26.82 16.40 4.89
C ILE A 413 -27.61 15.34 5.68
N GLN A 414 -28.95 15.40 5.69
CA GLN A 414 -29.83 14.46 6.42
C GLN A 414 -30.23 13.24 5.57
N PHE A 415 -30.55 12.10 6.22
CA PHE A 415 -31.04 10.87 5.57
C PHE A 415 -31.84 9.94 6.52
N ASP A 416 -32.77 9.13 5.98
CA ASP A 416 -33.63 8.14 6.67
C ASP A 416 -33.48 6.72 6.06
N TRP A 417 -33.93 5.61 6.70
CA TRP A 417 -33.92 4.25 6.11
C TRP A 417 -34.96 3.23 6.68
N ASP A 418 -35.33 2.18 5.91
CA ASP A 418 -36.18 1.02 6.33
C ASP A 418 -35.80 -0.27 5.58
N ASN A 419 -35.63 -1.39 6.31
CA ASN A 419 -35.01 -2.62 5.80
C ASN A 419 -35.80 -3.93 5.96
N ILE A 420 -37.02 -3.95 6.52
CA ILE A 420 -37.54 -5.21 7.12
C ILE A 420 -38.91 -5.67 6.59
N ALA A 421 -38.93 -6.76 5.80
CA ALA A 421 -40.16 -7.45 5.37
C ALA A 421 -40.79 -8.38 6.42
N PRO A 422 -42.13 -8.53 6.47
CA PRO A 422 -42.79 -9.42 7.43
C PRO A 422 -42.65 -10.89 7.00
N VAL A 423 -41.98 -11.69 7.82
CA VAL A 423 -41.68 -13.10 7.53
C VAL A 423 -42.81 -14.01 8.00
N ILE A 424 -43.37 -14.84 7.10
CA ILE A 424 -44.37 -15.87 7.41
C ILE A 424 -43.68 -17.22 7.53
N GLU A 425 -43.98 -17.97 8.60
CA GLU A 425 -43.46 -19.31 8.81
C GLU A 425 -44.59 -20.25 9.24
N VAL A 426 -44.87 -21.26 8.41
CA VAL A 426 -45.78 -22.36 8.78
C VAL A 426 -45.00 -23.48 9.45
N ILE A 427 -45.47 -23.89 10.63
CA ILE A 427 -44.81 -24.88 11.49
C ILE A 427 -45.48 -26.25 11.37
N SER A 428 -46.70 -26.29 10.85
CA SER A 428 -47.44 -27.55 10.75
C SER A 428 -46.86 -28.49 9.70
N PRO A 429 -46.95 -29.83 9.89
CA PRO A 429 -46.55 -30.81 8.89
C PRO A 429 -47.38 -30.71 7.62
N ASP A 430 -46.77 -30.76 6.44
CA ASP A 430 -47.46 -30.70 5.14
C ASP A 430 -48.09 -32.04 4.74
N ALA A 431 -47.97 -33.06 5.58
CA ALA A 431 -48.58 -34.36 5.38
C ALA A 431 -49.13 -34.91 6.71
N ILE A 432 -50.19 -35.71 6.61
CA ILE A 432 -50.81 -36.42 7.72
C ILE A 432 -51.20 -37.84 7.35
N LYS A 433 -51.16 -38.75 8.32
CA LYS A 433 -51.73 -40.09 8.16
C LYS A 433 -53.23 -40.03 7.89
N SER A 434 -53.76 -40.92 7.04
CA SER A 434 -55.19 -40.95 6.72
C SER A 434 -56.08 -41.26 7.92
N THR A 435 -55.48 -41.80 8.98
CA THR A 435 -56.14 -42.11 10.26
C THR A 435 -56.26 -40.90 11.21
N ALA A 436 -55.68 -39.74 10.87
CA ALA A 436 -55.76 -38.53 11.66
C ALA A 436 -57.14 -37.86 11.53
N SER A 437 -57.82 -37.62 12.65
CA SER A 437 -59.17 -37.01 12.69
C SER A 437 -59.18 -35.48 12.77
N SER A 438 -58.02 -34.84 12.83
CA SER A 438 -57.89 -33.38 12.94
C SER A 438 -56.53 -32.92 12.43
N TYR A 439 -56.48 -31.71 11.87
CA TYR A 439 -55.25 -31.04 11.45
C TYR A 439 -55.19 -29.65 12.04
N THR A 440 -54.07 -29.27 12.64
CA THR A 440 -53.87 -27.92 13.15
C THR A 440 -52.90 -27.21 12.23
N LEU A 441 -53.35 -26.17 11.53
CA LEU A 441 -52.46 -25.24 10.81
C LEU A 441 -51.97 -24.22 11.82
N GLU A 442 -50.68 -24.17 12.04
CA GLU A 442 -50.01 -23.22 12.90
C GLU A 442 -48.85 -22.61 12.16
N GLY A 443 -48.68 -21.32 12.38
CA GLY A 443 -47.51 -20.60 11.94
C GLY A 443 -47.40 -19.26 12.66
N ILE A 444 -46.35 -18.54 12.33
CA ILE A 444 -46.00 -17.27 12.95
C ILE A 444 -45.65 -16.25 11.86
N ILE A 445 -45.93 -14.98 12.13
CA ILE A 445 -45.42 -13.85 11.38
C ILE A 445 -44.55 -13.04 12.31
N LYS A 446 -43.28 -12.90 11.91
CA LYS A 446 -42.23 -12.32 12.75
C LYS A 446 -42.21 -10.80 12.64
N LYS A 447 -43.33 -10.16 12.96
CA LYS A 447 -43.49 -8.69 13.06
C LYS A 447 -44.65 -8.36 13.98
N ASN A 448 -44.67 -7.15 14.55
CA ASN A 448 -45.72 -6.76 15.48
C ASN A 448 -47.10 -6.81 14.78
N PRO A 449 -48.14 -7.39 15.41
CA PRO A 449 -49.50 -7.42 14.89
C PRO A 449 -50.07 -6.09 14.36
N SER A 450 -49.51 -4.94 14.77
CA SER A 450 -49.90 -3.59 14.35
C SER A 450 -49.12 -3.03 13.15
N GLU A 451 -47.91 -3.52 12.90
CA GLU A 451 -47.09 -3.26 11.70
C GLU A 451 -47.45 -4.22 10.56
N ILE A 452 -48.10 -5.34 10.92
CA ILE A 452 -48.76 -6.23 10.00
C ILE A 452 -50.10 -5.64 9.60
N GLN A 453 -50.20 -5.23 8.35
CA GLN A 453 -51.41 -4.70 7.75
C GLN A 453 -52.52 -5.76 7.65
N SER A 454 -52.18 -7.03 7.36
CA SER A 454 -53.19 -8.09 7.28
C SER A 454 -52.59 -9.50 7.32
N ILE A 455 -53.41 -10.47 7.77
CA ILE A 455 -53.14 -11.91 7.66
C ILE A 455 -54.37 -12.59 7.15
N SER A 456 -54.20 -13.35 6.08
CA SER A 456 -55.29 -14.13 5.53
C SER A 456 -54.80 -15.53 5.27
N VAL A 457 -55.63 -16.52 5.61
CA VAL A 457 -55.45 -17.91 5.19
C VAL A 457 -56.67 -18.37 4.42
N GLN A 458 -56.45 -18.86 3.21
CA GLN A 458 -57.52 -19.35 2.36
C GLN A 458 -57.39 -20.85 2.13
N LEU A 459 -58.42 -21.62 2.52
CA LEU A 459 -58.49 -23.05 2.32
C LEU A 459 -59.08 -23.40 0.94
N GLY A 460 -58.26 -23.80 -0.03
CA GLY A 460 -58.70 -24.08 -1.39
C GLY A 460 -59.47 -22.91 -2.03
N ALA A 461 -60.62 -23.19 -2.67
CA ALA A 461 -61.49 -22.17 -3.29
C ALA A 461 -62.53 -21.56 -2.31
N GLN A 462 -62.35 -21.77 -1.01
CA GLN A 462 -63.22 -21.17 -0.01
C GLN A 462 -62.88 -19.70 0.15
N GLU A 463 -63.76 -18.95 0.80
CA GLU A 463 -63.50 -17.55 1.14
C GLU A 463 -62.26 -17.47 2.04
N ALA A 464 -61.39 -16.50 1.74
CA ALA A 464 -60.19 -16.27 2.54
C ALA A 464 -60.62 -15.98 3.98
N THR A 465 -60.13 -16.80 4.89
CA THR A 465 -60.39 -16.65 6.31
C THR A 465 -59.32 -15.71 6.84
N LEU A 466 -59.75 -14.51 7.20
CA LEU A 466 -58.89 -13.60 7.96
C LEU A 466 -58.53 -14.33 9.26
N LEU A 467 -57.24 -14.61 9.41
CA LEU A 467 -56.78 -15.18 10.65
C LEU A 467 -56.59 -14.06 11.63
N SER A 468 -57.11 -14.29 12.83
CA SER A 468 -56.74 -13.45 13.94
C SER A 468 -55.26 -13.66 14.19
N CYS A 469 -54.52 -12.58 14.02
CA CYS A 469 -53.21 -12.47 14.62
C CYS A 469 -53.37 -12.60 16.13
N SER A 470 -53.07 -13.78 16.66
CA SER A 470 -53.04 -13.98 18.10
C SER A 470 -51.62 -13.69 18.54
N PRO A 471 -51.39 -12.69 19.39
CA PRO A 471 -50.05 -12.39 19.85
C PRO A 471 -49.50 -13.66 20.51
N ILE A 472 -48.37 -14.13 20.01
CA ILE A 472 -47.57 -15.12 20.71
C ILE A 472 -46.35 -14.39 21.22
N ASN A 473 -46.05 -14.66 22.48
CA ASN A 473 -44.83 -14.15 23.08
C ASN A 473 -43.77 -15.20 22.83
N ASP A 474 -42.80 -14.87 21.98
CA ASP A 474 -41.55 -15.59 21.87
C ASP A 474 -40.47 -14.73 22.52
N GLY A 475 -40.38 -14.83 23.85
CA GLY A 475 -39.57 -13.91 24.64
C GLY A 475 -40.19 -12.52 24.78
N VAL A 476 -39.48 -11.48 24.31
CA VAL A 476 -39.81 -10.03 24.41
C VAL A 476 -40.57 -9.51 23.19
N ASN A 477 -40.40 -10.18 22.05
CA ASN A 477 -41.07 -9.82 20.80
C ASN A 477 -42.53 -10.30 20.80
N THR A 478 -43.45 -9.41 20.42
CA THR A 478 -44.84 -9.79 20.14
C THR A 478 -44.94 -10.18 18.69
N TRP A 479 -44.75 -11.46 18.41
CA TRP A 479 -45.00 -11.99 17.09
C TRP A 479 -46.45 -12.32 16.91
N CYS A 480 -46.80 -12.39 15.66
CA CYS A 480 -48.12 -12.77 15.31
C CYS A 480 -48.22 -14.28 15.11
N LYS A 481 -48.78 -15.02 16.08
CA LYS A 481 -49.16 -16.42 15.82
C LYS A 481 -50.49 -16.45 15.10
N PHE A 482 -50.54 -17.29 14.09
CA PHE A 482 -51.80 -17.78 13.57
C PHE A 482 -51.90 -19.28 13.88
N SER A 483 -53.06 -19.69 14.37
CA SER A 483 -53.38 -21.09 14.59
C SER A 483 -54.83 -21.31 14.28
N GLN A 484 -55.13 -22.38 13.56
CA GLN A 484 -56.47 -22.75 13.21
C GLN A 484 -56.57 -24.26 13.09
N ILE A 485 -57.48 -24.86 13.85
CA ILE A 485 -57.80 -26.28 13.76
C ILE A 485 -58.83 -26.48 12.65
N TYR A 486 -58.57 -27.48 11.80
CA TYR A 486 -59.43 -27.91 10.72
C TYR A 486 -59.82 -29.38 10.92
N SER A 487 -61.10 -29.69 10.67
CA SER A 487 -61.54 -31.08 10.59
C SER A 487 -61.04 -31.71 9.29
N THR A 488 -60.40 -32.88 9.41
CA THR A 488 -59.92 -33.65 8.26
C THR A 488 -61.06 -34.37 7.52
N ASP A 489 -62.31 -34.29 7.98
CA ASP A 489 -63.52 -34.78 7.28
C ASP A 489 -63.71 -34.09 5.92
N SER A 490 -63.23 -32.85 5.82
CA SER A 490 -63.27 -32.02 4.61
C SER A 490 -61.98 -32.11 3.78
N PHE A 491 -60.94 -32.78 4.29
CA PHE A 491 -59.66 -32.92 3.60
C PHE A 491 -59.79 -34.03 2.56
N GLY A 492 -59.54 -33.67 1.30
CA GLY A 492 -59.32 -34.64 0.24
C GLY A 492 -57.97 -35.34 0.38
N ASP A 493 -57.46 -35.84 -0.74
CA ASP A 493 -56.10 -36.40 -0.81
C ASP A 493 -55.03 -35.29 -0.66
N SER A 494 -55.38 -34.05 -1.03
CA SER A 494 -54.61 -32.83 -0.78
C SER A 494 -55.53 -31.67 -0.39
N THR A 495 -55.00 -30.70 0.36
CA THR A 495 -55.75 -29.57 0.92
C THR A 495 -54.83 -28.34 1.05
N ALA A 496 -55.05 -27.28 0.26
CA ALA A 496 -54.17 -26.09 0.20
C ALA A 496 -54.60 -24.93 1.12
N PHE A 497 -53.63 -24.24 1.72
CA PHE A 497 -53.76 -23.05 2.57
C PHE A 497 -52.93 -21.89 2.01
N ASN A 498 -53.55 -20.87 1.44
CA ASN A 498 -52.85 -19.67 0.95
C ASN A 498 -52.75 -18.61 2.04
N ILE A 499 -51.54 -18.22 2.44
CA ILE A 499 -51.19 -17.32 3.55
C ILE A 499 -50.54 -16.04 3.03
N THR A 500 -50.92 -14.88 3.56
CA THR A 500 -50.31 -13.59 3.18
C THR A 500 -50.20 -12.68 4.39
N ALA A 501 -49.07 -11.96 4.49
CA ALA A 501 -48.72 -11.01 5.53
C ALA A 501 -48.04 -9.79 4.92
N GLU A 502 -48.67 -8.63 5.00
CA GLU A 502 -48.13 -7.38 4.44
C GLU A 502 -47.78 -6.44 5.59
N ASP A 503 -46.65 -5.73 5.44
CA ASP A 503 -46.33 -4.61 6.31
C ASP A 503 -46.67 -3.27 5.65
N ILE A 504 -46.55 -2.22 6.43
CA ILE A 504 -46.98 -0.89 6.05
C ILE A 504 -45.99 -0.13 5.14
N LEU A 505 -44.74 -0.57 5.01
CA LEU A 505 -43.70 0.04 4.14
C LEU A 505 -43.67 -0.63 2.76
N GLY A 506 -44.68 -1.47 2.51
CA GLY A 506 -44.90 -2.18 1.26
C GLY A 506 -44.10 -3.48 1.17
N ASN A 507 -43.46 -3.89 2.27
CA ASN A 507 -42.78 -5.16 2.31
C ASN A 507 -43.84 -6.25 2.56
N ILE A 508 -43.93 -7.21 1.63
CA ILE A 508 -44.99 -8.22 1.64
C ILE A 508 -44.37 -9.61 1.80
N GLY A 509 -44.75 -10.30 2.87
CA GLY A 509 -44.62 -11.73 3.04
C GLY A 509 -45.82 -12.47 2.44
N LYS A 510 -45.58 -13.59 1.77
CA LYS A 510 -46.60 -14.51 1.26
C LYS A 510 -46.10 -15.93 1.43
N ASP A 511 -47.02 -16.86 1.69
CA ASP A 511 -46.71 -18.27 1.83
C ASP A 511 -47.92 -19.13 1.41
N GLU A 512 -47.73 -20.19 0.62
CA GLU A 512 -48.80 -21.18 0.32
C GLU A 512 -48.39 -22.53 0.89
N PHE A 513 -49.28 -23.13 1.67
CA PHE A 513 -49.00 -24.32 2.43
C PHE A 513 -50.04 -25.41 2.15
N ILE A 514 -49.63 -26.57 1.65
CA ILE A 514 -50.54 -27.66 1.25
C ILE A 514 -50.37 -28.86 2.18
N VAL A 515 -51.48 -29.43 2.63
CA VAL A 515 -51.53 -30.62 3.48
C VAL A 515 -52.04 -31.82 2.70
N TYR A 516 -51.35 -32.93 2.80
CA TYR A 516 -51.65 -34.15 2.06
C TYR A 516 -51.89 -35.37 2.96
N LYS A 517 -52.63 -36.38 2.49
CA LYS A 517 -52.82 -37.64 3.22
C LYS A 517 -51.77 -38.68 2.83
N ASP A 518 -50.85 -38.99 3.74
CA ASP A 518 -49.72 -39.88 3.50
C ASP A 518 -49.67 -41.07 4.47
N ASP A 519 -49.79 -42.28 3.92
CA ASP A 519 -49.53 -43.53 4.63
C ASP A 519 -48.42 -44.35 3.93
N GLN A 520 -47.71 -43.77 2.96
CA GLN A 520 -46.62 -44.45 2.26
C GLN A 520 -45.35 -44.45 3.10
N LEU A 521 -44.55 -45.51 2.97
CA LEU A 521 -43.22 -45.52 3.56
C LEU A 521 -42.24 -44.87 2.56
N PRO A 522 -41.37 -43.96 3.00
CA PRO A 522 -40.30 -43.45 2.16
C PRO A 522 -39.33 -44.58 1.76
N ARG A 523 -38.54 -44.33 0.72
CA ARG A 523 -37.58 -45.26 0.12
C ARG A 523 -36.23 -44.59 -0.09
N GLU A 524 -35.19 -45.34 0.15
CA GLU A 524 -33.80 -45.02 -0.14
C GLU A 524 -33.18 -46.05 -1.09
N THR A 525 -32.30 -45.56 -1.96
CA THR A 525 -31.40 -46.40 -2.76
C THR A 525 -30.01 -45.81 -2.74
N VAL A 526 -28.99 -46.67 -2.70
CA VAL A 526 -27.59 -46.27 -2.75
C VAL A 526 -26.99 -46.59 -4.11
N SER A 527 -26.24 -45.64 -4.64
CA SER A 527 -25.35 -45.82 -5.77
C SER A 527 -23.97 -45.25 -5.45
N TYR A 528 -22.97 -45.67 -6.22
CA TYR A 528 -21.56 -45.39 -6.01
C TYR A 528 -21.02 -44.51 -7.14
N PRO A 529 -19.88 -43.82 -6.95
CA PRO A 529 -19.29 -42.95 -7.97
C PRO A 529 -18.52 -43.77 -9.02
N ASP A 530 -19.23 -44.58 -9.81
CA ASP A 530 -18.66 -45.43 -10.88
C ASP A 530 -18.82 -44.85 -12.29
N GLU A 531 -19.09 -43.54 -12.36
CA GLU A 531 -19.24 -42.75 -13.58
C GLU A 531 -17.92 -42.13 -14.07
N ILE A 532 -17.91 -41.62 -15.31
CA ILE A 532 -16.72 -41.00 -15.92
C ILE A 532 -16.24 -39.81 -15.06
N ASN A 533 -14.92 -39.76 -14.82
CA ASN A 533 -14.25 -38.73 -14.00
C ASN A 533 -14.67 -38.74 -12.52
N ALA A 534 -15.10 -39.88 -11.98
CA ALA A 534 -15.38 -40.05 -10.56
C ALA A 534 -14.44 -41.06 -9.88
N ASP A 535 -13.27 -41.30 -10.48
CA ASP A 535 -12.24 -42.15 -9.89
C ASP A 535 -11.79 -41.58 -8.53
N MET A 536 -11.58 -42.48 -7.58
CA MET A 536 -11.08 -42.17 -6.25
C MET A 536 -9.65 -42.62 -6.12
N TYR A 537 -8.87 -41.97 -5.25
CA TYR A 537 -7.56 -42.49 -4.91
C TYR A 537 -7.71 -43.76 -4.05
N PHE A 538 -6.93 -44.76 -4.42
CA PHE A 538 -6.78 -46.00 -3.68
C PHE A 538 -5.31 -46.18 -3.31
N MET A 539 -5.08 -46.60 -2.07
CA MET A 539 -3.80 -47.07 -1.59
C MET A 539 -3.83 -48.60 -1.49
N THR A 540 -2.77 -49.27 -1.95
CA THR A 540 -2.65 -50.73 -1.84
C THR A 540 -1.83 -51.10 -0.60
N LEU A 541 -2.45 -51.79 0.35
CA LEU A 541 -1.78 -52.27 1.56
C LEU A 541 -0.69 -53.30 1.22
N GLY A 542 0.57 -52.98 1.52
CA GLY A 542 1.72 -53.90 1.38
C GLY A 542 2.40 -53.93 0.01
N GLY A 543 2.04 -53.02 -0.92
CA GLY A 543 2.76 -52.76 -2.17
C GLY A 543 3.76 -51.60 -2.07
N PHE A 544 4.42 -51.22 -3.16
CA PHE A 544 5.08 -49.90 -3.21
C PHE A 544 3.98 -48.84 -3.03
N ASP A 545 4.13 -47.94 -2.04
CA ASP A 545 3.19 -46.88 -1.66
C ASP A 545 2.92 -45.89 -2.81
N ALA A 546 2.19 -46.32 -3.83
CA ALA A 546 1.78 -45.50 -4.94
C ALA A 546 0.25 -45.41 -4.93
N SER A 547 -0.25 -44.23 -4.53
CA SER A 547 -1.63 -43.81 -4.74
C SER A 547 -2.01 -44.05 -6.19
N ARG A 548 -3.14 -44.71 -6.42
CA ARG A 548 -3.67 -44.97 -7.76
C ARG A 548 -5.10 -44.50 -7.87
N LEU A 549 -5.46 -43.92 -9.01
CA LEU A 549 -6.87 -43.68 -9.32
C LEU A 549 -7.57 -44.99 -9.66
N GLY A 550 -8.81 -45.14 -9.21
CA GLY A 550 -9.64 -46.31 -9.48
C GLY A 550 -11.12 -46.07 -9.22
N ILE A 551 -11.95 -47.01 -9.65
CA ILE A 551 -13.41 -46.92 -9.56
C ILE A 551 -13.89 -47.38 -8.18
N TYR A 552 -14.66 -46.53 -7.49
CA TYR A 552 -15.38 -46.91 -6.27
C TYR A 552 -16.84 -47.29 -6.63
N SER A 553 -17.21 -48.54 -6.37
CA SER A 553 -18.45 -49.18 -6.83
C SER A 553 -19.08 -50.06 -5.74
N ASP A 554 -20.28 -50.58 -6.01
CA ASP A 554 -21.05 -51.44 -5.10
C ASP A 554 -20.38 -52.78 -4.77
N TYR A 555 -19.46 -53.25 -5.61
CA TYR A 555 -18.66 -54.46 -5.36
C TYR A 555 -17.27 -54.17 -4.76
N THR A 556 -16.86 -52.90 -4.63
CA THR A 556 -15.54 -52.54 -4.06
C THR A 556 -15.45 -53.00 -2.60
N TYR A 557 -16.48 -52.73 -1.81
CA TYR A 557 -16.61 -53.21 -0.43
C TYR A 557 -18.02 -53.72 -0.19
N THR A 558 -18.11 -55.00 0.15
CA THR A 558 -19.37 -55.63 0.57
C THR A 558 -19.25 -56.06 2.03
N LYS A 559 -20.39 -56.41 2.64
CA LYS A 559 -20.42 -56.99 3.98
C LYS A 559 -19.43 -58.14 4.16
N ASP A 560 -19.23 -58.95 3.12
CA ASP A 560 -18.39 -60.15 3.15
C ASP A 560 -16.93 -59.88 2.75
N THR A 561 -16.66 -58.80 2.00
CA THR A 561 -15.32 -58.52 1.43
C THR A 561 -14.58 -57.37 2.11
N VAL A 562 -15.27 -56.47 2.83
CA VAL A 562 -14.67 -55.24 3.36
C VAL A 562 -13.50 -55.52 4.30
N ASP A 563 -13.58 -56.54 5.17
CA ASP A 563 -12.53 -56.82 6.16
C ASP A 563 -11.21 -57.30 5.52
N ASP A 564 -11.28 -57.95 4.36
CA ASP A 564 -10.14 -58.55 3.66
C ASP A 564 -9.63 -57.67 2.50
N ALA A 565 -10.27 -56.53 2.22
CA ALA A 565 -9.89 -55.64 1.13
C ALA A 565 -8.48 -55.05 1.33
N THR A 566 -7.60 -55.23 0.34
CA THR A 566 -6.22 -54.70 0.34
C THR A 566 -6.08 -53.35 -0.36
N GLU A 567 -7.08 -52.95 -1.15
CA GLU A 567 -7.17 -51.63 -1.75
C GLU A 567 -8.13 -50.80 -0.90
N ILE A 568 -7.65 -49.69 -0.34
CA ILE A 568 -8.41 -48.83 0.58
C ILE A 568 -8.52 -47.42 0.00
N LEU A 569 -9.63 -46.73 0.24
CA LEU A 569 -9.85 -45.37 -0.26
C LEU A 569 -8.88 -44.40 0.43
N GLU A 570 -8.17 -43.60 -0.35
CA GLU A 570 -7.28 -42.55 0.16
C GLU A 570 -7.99 -41.19 0.07
N ILE A 571 -8.13 -40.52 1.21
CA ILE A 571 -8.89 -39.28 1.35
C ILE A 571 -7.93 -38.17 1.77
N ASN A 572 -7.95 -37.00 1.13
CA ASN A 572 -7.13 -35.87 1.58
C ASN A 572 -7.47 -35.53 3.04
N PHE A 573 -6.44 -35.39 3.89
CA PHE A 573 -6.64 -35.21 5.33
C PHE A 573 -7.43 -33.95 5.66
N ALA A 574 -7.22 -32.84 4.95
CA ALA A 574 -7.92 -31.58 5.18
C ALA A 574 -9.44 -31.76 4.98
N TYR A 575 -9.89 -32.40 3.89
CA TYR A 575 -11.32 -32.64 3.68
C TYR A 575 -11.92 -33.60 4.72
N ALA A 576 -11.14 -34.56 5.20
CA ALA A 576 -11.59 -35.46 6.24
C ALA A 576 -11.67 -34.80 7.63
N SER A 577 -10.75 -33.88 7.97
CA SER A 577 -10.65 -33.22 9.29
C SER A 577 -11.45 -31.93 9.41
N ASP A 578 -11.52 -31.18 8.32
CA ASP A 578 -12.09 -29.83 8.27
C ASP A 578 -13.50 -29.87 7.69
N GLY A 579 -13.84 -30.97 7.03
CA GLY A 579 -15.11 -31.12 6.36
C GLY A 579 -15.14 -30.29 5.09
N ILE A 580 -16.32 -30.23 4.50
CA ILE A 580 -16.59 -29.47 3.29
C ILE A 580 -17.70 -28.44 3.54
N ALA A 581 -18.27 -28.36 4.75
CA ALA A 581 -19.30 -27.39 5.10
C ALA A 581 -18.76 -25.94 5.13
N SER A 582 -17.54 -25.73 5.62
CA SER A 582 -16.89 -24.42 5.58
C SER A 582 -16.33 -24.16 4.18
N GLY A 583 -17.05 -23.37 3.38
CA GLY A 583 -16.63 -22.98 2.03
C GLY A 583 -17.39 -23.65 0.88
N THR A 584 -18.35 -24.55 1.17
CA THR A 584 -19.20 -25.17 0.14
C THR A 584 -20.66 -25.24 0.59
N SER A 585 -21.58 -24.84 -0.28
CA SER A 585 -23.01 -24.92 -0.02
C SER A 585 -23.53 -26.35 -0.14
N PHE A 586 -24.34 -26.80 0.83
CA PHE A 586 -24.93 -28.15 0.84
C PHE A 586 -26.28 -28.22 0.10
N SER A 587 -26.83 -27.08 -0.35
CA SER A 587 -28.17 -26.96 -0.94
C SER A 587 -28.26 -27.21 -2.45
N ASP A 588 -27.16 -27.00 -3.15
CA ASP A 588 -26.95 -27.36 -4.56
C ASP A 588 -25.49 -27.76 -4.70
N PHE A 589 -25.20 -28.93 -4.14
CA PHE A 589 -23.83 -29.33 -3.98
C PHE A 589 -23.25 -29.74 -5.34
N ASN A 590 -22.32 -28.92 -5.84
CA ASN A 590 -21.61 -29.22 -7.08
C ASN A 590 -20.72 -30.44 -6.87
N ILE A 591 -21.17 -31.57 -7.42
CA ILE A 591 -20.46 -32.85 -7.29
C ILE A 591 -19.03 -32.83 -7.86
N ASN A 592 -18.73 -31.90 -8.78
CA ASN A 592 -17.37 -31.75 -9.28
C ASN A 592 -16.41 -31.34 -8.16
N PHE A 593 -16.86 -30.67 -7.09
CA PHE A 593 -16.03 -30.45 -5.92
C PHE A 593 -15.53 -31.79 -5.34
N LEU A 594 -16.37 -32.81 -5.20
CA LEU A 594 -15.90 -34.12 -4.72
C LEU A 594 -15.09 -34.86 -5.79
N LYS A 595 -15.39 -34.68 -7.08
CA LYS A 595 -14.68 -35.35 -8.18
C LYS A 595 -13.27 -34.78 -8.42
N ASP A 596 -13.18 -33.46 -8.57
CA ASP A 596 -11.95 -32.72 -8.82
C ASP A 596 -10.97 -32.84 -7.65
N ASN A 597 -11.51 -33.03 -6.43
CA ASN A 597 -10.73 -33.29 -5.22
C ASN A 597 -10.65 -34.78 -4.83
N ASN A 598 -11.20 -35.69 -5.65
CA ASN A 598 -11.23 -37.15 -5.44
C ASN A 598 -11.70 -37.57 -4.03
N ILE A 599 -12.66 -36.84 -3.45
CA ILE A 599 -13.24 -37.12 -2.13
C ILE A 599 -14.23 -38.29 -2.27
N PRO A 600 -14.08 -39.41 -1.55
CA PRO A 600 -15.03 -40.51 -1.64
C PRO A 600 -16.41 -40.15 -1.09
N TYR A 601 -17.44 -40.64 -1.77
CA TYR A 601 -18.83 -40.46 -1.37
C TYR A 601 -19.69 -41.62 -1.86
N ILE A 602 -20.91 -41.70 -1.35
CA ILE A 602 -22.00 -42.46 -1.95
C ILE A 602 -23.15 -41.53 -2.31
N LYS A 603 -23.94 -41.91 -3.30
CA LYS A 603 -25.17 -41.20 -3.67
C LYS A 603 -26.34 -41.93 -3.02
N VAL A 604 -27.04 -41.26 -2.11
CA VAL A 604 -28.30 -41.76 -1.54
C VAL A 604 -29.44 -41.04 -2.21
N ARG A 605 -30.16 -41.77 -3.06
CA ARG A 605 -31.41 -41.30 -3.62
C ARG A 605 -32.52 -41.64 -2.64
N VAL A 606 -33.08 -40.63 -2.00
CA VAL A 606 -34.27 -40.75 -1.15
C VAL A 606 -35.48 -40.28 -1.93
N SER A 607 -36.62 -40.93 -1.74
CA SER A 607 -37.87 -40.61 -2.40
C SER A 607 -39.03 -41.12 -1.56
N ASP A 608 -40.20 -40.53 -1.72
CA ASP A 608 -41.43 -41.12 -1.21
C ASP A 608 -42.38 -41.40 -2.39
N PRO A 609 -42.78 -42.67 -2.63
CA PRO A 609 -43.55 -43.02 -3.81
C PRO A 609 -44.90 -42.28 -3.92
N TYR A 610 -44.98 -41.36 -4.88
CA TYR A 610 -46.21 -40.66 -5.25
C TYR A 610 -46.85 -41.32 -6.48
N THR A 611 -48.10 -41.80 -6.37
CA THR A 611 -48.86 -42.37 -7.50
C THR A 611 -50.29 -41.84 -7.52
N SER A 612 -51.04 -42.03 -8.62
CA SER A 612 -52.42 -41.51 -8.81
C SER A 612 -53.47 -42.03 -7.80
N GLY A 613 -53.07 -42.77 -6.76
CA GLY A 613 -53.91 -43.19 -5.64
C GLY A 613 -53.18 -43.26 -4.30
N SER A 614 -51.97 -42.70 -4.17
CA SER A 614 -51.23 -42.58 -2.91
C SER A 614 -50.33 -41.36 -2.92
N TYR A 615 -50.48 -40.47 -1.95
CA TYR A 615 -49.50 -39.42 -1.70
C TYR A 615 -48.31 -40.03 -0.96
N GLY A 616 -47.11 -39.61 -1.34
CA GLY A 616 -45.89 -39.74 -0.54
C GLY A 616 -45.35 -38.33 -0.34
N SER A 617 -44.57 -38.06 0.68
CA SER A 617 -44.06 -36.74 1.00
C SER A 617 -42.97 -36.29 0.05
N SER A 618 -42.83 -34.97 -0.13
CA SER A 618 -41.80 -34.44 -1.01
C SER A 618 -40.41 -34.81 -0.49
N ALA A 619 -39.51 -35.25 -1.36
CA ALA A 619 -38.24 -35.84 -0.95
C ALA A 619 -37.32 -34.88 -0.18
N ASP A 620 -37.46 -33.57 -0.41
CA ASP A 620 -36.78 -32.50 0.33
C ASP A 620 -37.25 -32.36 1.78
N LYS A 621 -38.46 -32.82 2.08
CA LYS A 621 -39.04 -32.83 3.44
C LYS A 621 -38.82 -34.15 4.17
N LEU A 622 -38.24 -35.14 3.49
CA LEU A 622 -37.84 -36.38 4.13
C LEU A 622 -36.60 -36.13 4.98
N THR A 623 -36.61 -36.70 6.17
CA THR A 623 -35.45 -36.70 7.05
C THR A 623 -34.58 -37.90 6.71
N LEU A 624 -33.47 -37.68 6.01
CA LEU A 624 -32.40 -38.66 5.86
C LEU A 624 -31.59 -38.73 7.17
N ARG A 625 -31.46 -39.93 7.71
CA ARG A 625 -30.62 -40.24 8.86
C ARG A 625 -29.49 -41.18 8.44
N VAL A 626 -28.26 -40.75 8.71
CA VAL A 626 -27.04 -41.51 8.44
C VAL A 626 -26.37 -41.82 9.78
N ASP A 627 -26.34 -43.09 10.13
CA ASP A 627 -25.64 -43.58 11.30
C ASP A 627 -24.28 -44.16 10.87
N TYR A 628 -23.18 -43.62 11.41
CA TYR A 628 -21.82 -44.07 11.11
C TYR A 628 -21.32 -45.05 12.17
N PHE A 629 -20.72 -46.15 11.70
CA PHE A 629 -20.12 -47.19 12.51
C PHE A 629 -18.72 -47.56 12.01
N ARG A 630 -17.90 -48.09 12.92
CA ARG A 630 -16.59 -48.67 12.58
C ARG A 630 -16.32 -49.97 13.33
N LYS A 631 -15.49 -50.83 12.75
CA LYS A 631 -15.09 -52.12 13.31
C LYS A 631 -13.58 -52.31 13.10
N ARG A 632 -12.85 -52.55 14.18
CA ARG A 632 -11.40 -52.82 14.11
C ARG A 632 -11.13 -54.22 13.53
N THR A 633 -10.05 -54.40 12.78
CA THR A 633 -9.62 -55.73 12.28
C THR A 633 -9.57 -56.74 13.42
N GLY A 634 -10.33 -57.83 13.30
CA GLY A 634 -10.44 -58.89 14.30
C GLY A 634 -11.57 -58.73 15.34
N ALA A 635 -12.33 -57.63 15.34
CA ALA A 635 -13.54 -57.47 16.14
C ALA A 635 -14.78 -58.13 15.49
N ILE A 636 -15.81 -58.44 16.30
CA ILE A 636 -17.02 -59.16 15.87
C ILE A 636 -18.13 -58.22 15.40
N GLU A 637 -18.37 -57.11 16.10
CA GLU A 637 -19.47 -56.17 15.84
C GLU A 637 -18.97 -54.77 15.47
N TYR A 638 -19.85 -53.98 14.84
CA TYR A 638 -19.61 -52.58 14.49
C TYR A 638 -20.02 -51.67 15.65
N ASP A 639 -19.13 -50.76 16.05
CA ASP A 639 -19.39 -49.76 17.09
C ASP A 639 -20.05 -48.51 16.48
N PHE A 640 -21.13 -48.02 17.09
CA PHE A 640 -21.77 -46.76 16.71
C PHE A 640 -20.86 -45.58 17.06
N VAL A 641 -20.72 -44.63 16.13
CA VAL A 641 -19.90 -43.43 16.31
C VAL A 641 -20.77 -42.18 16.43
N THR A 642 -21.60 -41.91 15.41
CA THR A 642 -22.46 -40.72 15.38
C THR A 642 -23.67 -40.94 14.48
N SER A 643 -24.69 -40.08 14.65
CA SER A 643 -25.87 -40.00 13.79
C SER A 643 -25.97 -38.59 13.23
N LYS A 644 -26.24 -38.49 11.94
CA LYS A 644 -26.49 -37.23 11.25
C LYS A 644 -27.87 -37.27 10.63
N ASN A 645 -28.75 -36.39 11.10
CA ASN A 645 -30.05 -36.17 10.50
C ASN A 645 -29.98 -34.95 9.59
N THR A 646 -30.55 -35.07 8.41
CA THR A 646 -30.71 -33.96 7.49
C THR A 646 -32.09 -34.02 6.88
N VAL A 647 -32.70 -32.87 6.69
CA VAL A 647 -33.64 -32.66 5.58
C VAL A 647 -32.85 -32.04 4.45
N ALA A 648 -33.40 -31.99 3.24
CA ALA A 648 -32.71 -31.25 2.19
C ALA A 648 -32.73 -29.76 2.54
N SER A 649 -31.70 -29.06 2.11
CA SER A 649 -31.61 -27.64 2.34
C SER A 649 -32.76 -26.97 1.62
N THR A 650 -33.43 -26.11 2.34
CA THR A 650 -34.46 -25.23 1.83
C THR A 650 -34.11 -23.81 2.26
N ASP A 651 -34.88 -22.84 1.79
CA ASP A 651 -34.64 -21.44 2.11
C ASP A 651 -34.76 -21.13 3.63
N SER A 652 -35.33 -22.05 4.41
CA SER A 652 -35.58 -21.92 5.86
C SER A 652 -34.78 -22.91 6.73
N VAL A 653 -34.12 -23.90 6.13
CA VAL A 653 -33.39 -24.95 6.86
C VAL A 653 -32.14 -25.33 6.05
N GLU A 654 -30.96 -25.16 6.63
CA GLU A 654 -29.72 -25.64 6.01
C GLU A 654 -29.60 -27.17 6.14
N ALA A 655 -29.30 -27.86 5.03
CA ALA A 655 -28.97 -29.28 5.12
C ALA A 655 -27.65 -29.46 5.85
N SER A 656 -27.60 -30.58 6.56
CA SER A 656 -26.43 -30.99 7.31
C SER A 656 -25.62 -32.07 6.56
N ILE A 657 -26.13 -32.54 5.41
CA ILE A 657 -25.47 -33.43 4.44
C ILE A 657 -25.69 -32.85 3.03
N PRO A 658 -24.64 -32.79 2.17
CA PRO A 658 -24.79 -32.24 0.83
C PRO A 658 -25.75 -33.03 -0.04
N HIS A 659 -26.51 -32.34 -0.87
CA HIS A 659 -27.35 -32.97 -1.88
C HIS A 659 -27.28 -32.23 -3.20
N GLU A 660 -27.62 -32.94 -4.28
CA GLU A 660 -27.85 -32.33 -5.59
C GLU A 660 -28.88 -31.21 -5.47
N ALA A 661 -28.76 -30.22 -6.36
CA ALA A 661 -29.80 -29.24 -6.59
C ALA A 661 -31.18 -29.92 -6.54
N LEU A 662 -32.06 -29.38 -5.72
CA LEU A 662 -33.43 -29.87 -5.64
C LEU A 662 -34.11 -29.69 -6.98
N ILE A 663 -34.31 -30.80 -7.69
CA ILE A 663 -35.11 -30.82 -8.91
C ILE A 663 -36.57 -30.81 -8.47
N LYS A 664 -37.10 -29.60 -8.31
CA LYS A 664 -38.52 -29.38 -8.11
C LYS A 664 -39.25 -29.71 -9.41
N GLU A 665 -40.18 -30.64 -9.35
CA GLU A 665 -41.16 -30.91 -10.38
C GLU A 665 -42.04 -29.67 -10.62
N ALA A 666 -42.85 -29.72 -11.68
CA ALA A 666 -43.69 -28.58 -12.08
C ALA A 666 -44.67 -28.09 -10.99
N ASP A 667 -44.96 -28.93 -9.99
CA ASP A 667 -45.81 -28.65 -8.85
C ASP A 667 -45.02 -28.30 -7.56
N GLY A 668 -43.71 -28.06 -7.67
CA GLY A 668 -42.84 -27.70 -6.56
C GLY A 668 -42.38 -28.89 -5.72
N ARG A 669 -42.91 -30.09 -5.99
CA ARG A 669 -42.52 -31.33 -5.32
C ARG A 669 -41.13 -31.76 -5.77
N VAL A 670 -40.32 -32.27 -4.85
CA VAL A 670 -39.10 -32.98 -5.18
C VAL A 670 -39.41 -34.48 -5.18
N SER A 671 -39.34 -35.12 -6.34
CA SER A 671 -39.62 -36.56 -6.46
C SER A 671 -38.58 -37.41 -5.74
N GLU A 672 -37.34 -36.94 -5.77
CA GLU A 672 -36.20 -37.56 -5.15
C GLU A 672 -35.15 -36.53 -4.80
N VAL A 673 -34.47 -36.74 -3.67
CA VAL A 673 -33.25 -35.99 -3.35
C VAL A 673 -32.10 -36.97 -3.42
N ILE A 674 -31.07 -36.59 -4.17
CA ILE A 674 -29.82 -37.34 -4.22
C ILE A 674 -28.85 -36.66 -3.26
N TYR A 675 -28.71 -37.22 -2.08
CA TYR A 675 -27.67 -36.82 -1.15
C TYR A 675 -26.34 -37.41 -1.59
N TYR A 676 -25.32 -36.56 -1.58
CA TYR A 676 -23.95 -37.02 -1.55
C TYR A 676 -23.60 -37.18 -0.09
N ILE A 677 -23.33 -38.41 0.34
CA ILE A 677 -22.74 -38.64 1.64
C ILE A 677 -21.23 -38.66 1.44
N PRO A 678 -20.53 -37.51 1.57
CA PRO A 678 -19.08 -37.47 1.52
C PRO A 678 -18.52 -38.15 2.76
N PHE A 679 -17.39 -38.81 2.59
CA PHE A 679 -16.68 -39.42 3.70
C PHE A 679 -15.80 -38.36 4.37
N THR A 680 -16.44 -37.43 5.10
CA THR A 680 -15.84 -36.27 5.77
C THR A 680 -16.38 -36.12 7.20
N LYS A 681 -15.82 -35.19 7.98
CA LYS A 681 -16.27 -34.90 9.35
C LYS A 681 -17.74 -34.47 9.44
N ASP A 682 -18.28 -33.83 8.39
CA ASP A 682 -19.62 -33.22 8.43
C ASP A 682 -20.70 -34.26 8.64
N VAL A 683 -20.53 -35.43 8.01
CA VAL A 683 -21.47 -36.57 8.12
C VAL A 683 -20.98 -37.61 9.12
N LEU A 684 -19.67 -37.90 9.12
CA LEU A 684 -19.11 -39.02 9.90
C LEU A 684 -18.60 -38.60 11.29
N GLY A 685 -18.68 -37.31 11.61
CA GLY A 685 -18.34 -36.74 12.90
C GLY A 685 -16.87 -36.38 13.06
N THR A 686 -16.57 -35.59 14.10
CA THR A 686 -15.24 -35.03 14.39
C THR A 686 -14.14 -36.06 14.65
N THR A 687 -14.52 -37.32 14.89
CA THR A 687 -13.56 -38.41 15.14
C THR A 687 -13.25 -39.24 13.89
N PHE A 688 -13.78 -38.86 12.71
CA PHE A 688 -13.62 -39.62 11.48
C PHE A 688 -12.14 -39.87 11.13
N THR A 689 -11.29 -38.85 11.19
CA THR A 689 -9.84 -38.91 10.91
C THR A 689 -9.02 -39.75 11.90
N SER A 690 -9.62 -40.20 13.01
CA SER A 690 -8.99 -41.18 13.91
C SER A 690 -9.05 -42.62 13.39
N THR A 691 -9.73 -42.86 12.26
CA THR A 691 -9.93 -44.19 11.68
C THR A 691 -8.77 -44.55 10.77
N THR A 692 -7.91 -45.47 11.20
CA THR A 692 -6.75 -45.93 10.41
C THR A 692 -7.11 -47.06 9.46
N GLU A 693 -6.17 -47.47 8.60
CA GLU A 693 -6.29 -48.59 7.66
C GLU A 693 -6.63 -49.95 8.32
N THR A 694 -6.58 -50.03 9.66
CA THR A 694 -6.95 -51.21 10.47
C THR A 694 -8.44 -51.29 10.82
N TYR A 695 -9.28 -50.43 10.26
CA TYR A 695 -10.73 -50.45 10.47
C TYR A 695 -11.47 -50.77 9.17
N SER A 696 -12.58 -51.49 9.31
CA SER A 696 -13.66 -51.49 8.34
C SER A 696 -14.79 -50.60 8.84
N GLN A 697 -15.47 -49.92 7.92
CA GLN A 697 -16.44 -48.88 8.23
C GLN A 697 -17.80 -49.22 7.62
N LYS A 698 -18.87 -48.74 8.26
CA LYS A 698 -20.25 -48.97 7.83
C LYS A 698 -21.10 -47.72 8.02
N LEU A 699 -21.91 -47.37 7.04
CA LEU A 699 -23.02 -46.43 7.15
C LEU A 699 -24.33 -47.21 7.21
N SER A 700 -25.25 -46.82 8.10
CA SER A 700 -26.63 -47.31 8.12
C SER A 700 -27.57 -46.15 7.85
N ILE A 701 -28.32 -46.24 6.77
CA ILE A 701 -29.10 -45.15 6.20
C ILE A 701 -30.58 -45.45 6.39
N THR A 702 -31.34 -44.47 6.89
CA THR A 702 -32.81 -44.55 7.05
C THR A 702 -33.44 -43.22 6.65
N VAL A 703 -34.70 -43.24 6.24
CA VAL A 703 -35.45 -42.06 5.80
C VAL A 703 -36.79 -42.02 6.52
N GLY A 704 -37.16 -40.85 7.06
CA GLY A 704 -38.47 -40.61 7.66
C GLY A 704 -39.25 -39.52 6.90
N ASP A 705 -40.58 -39.59 6.90
CA ASP A 705 -41.45 -38.56 6.33
C ASP A 705 -42.13 -37.68 7.41
N PRO A 706 -42.70 -36.50 7.03
CA PRO A 706 -43.45 -35.63 7.93
C PRO A 706 -44.71 -36.25 8.56
N SER A 707 -45.26 -37.32 7.97
CA SER A 707 -46.41 -38.07 8.50
C SER A 707 -46.03 -39.10 9.56
N GLY A 708 -44.74 -39.29 9.80
CA GLY A 708 -44.18 -40.22 10.77
C GLY A 708 -44.10 -41.67 10.26
N ASN A 709 -43.84 -41.86 8.97
CA ASN A 709 -43.46 -43.13 8.36
C ASN A 709 -41.93 -43.21 8.22
N PHE A 710 -41.34 -44.41 8.32
CA PHE A 710 -39.89 -44.63 8.21
C PHE A 710 -39.56 -45.81 7.30
N SER A 711 -38.47 -45.72 6.55
CA SER A 711 -37.92 -46.79 5.72
C SER A 711 -37.18 -47.86 6.53
N GLU A 712 -36.84 -48.97 5.86
CA GLU A 712 -35.98 -50.03 6.43
C GLU A 712 -34.50 -49.67 6.24
N PRO A 713 -33.61 -49.89 7.24
CA PRO A 713 -32.22 -49.47 7.15
C PRO A 713 -31.43 -50.10 6.00
N LEU A 714 -30.66 -49.28 5.27
CA LEU A 714 -29.75 -49.71 4.21
C LEU A 714 -28.28 -49.52 4.65
N ASP A 715 -27.48 -50.59 4.58
CA ASP A 715 -26.08 -50.60 5.02
C ASP A 715 -25.08 -50.47 3.85
N VAL A 716 -24.07 -49.59 3.99
CA VAL A 716 -22.95 -49.39 3.05
C VAL A 716 -21.63 -49.62 3.77
N TYR A 717 -20.70 -50.34 3.15
CA TYR A 717 -19.38 -50.68 3.72
C TYR A 717 -18.25 -49.95 2.99
N PHE A 718 -17.19 -49.58 3.72
CA PHE A 718 -15.97 -49.01 3.11
C PHE A 718 -14.73 -49.16 4.01
N ARG A 719 -13.55 -48.81 3.46
CA ARG A 719 -12.27 -48.65 4.18
C ARG A 719 -11.53 -47.42 3.67
N SER A 720 -10.97 -46.62 4.57
CA SER A 720 -10.26 -45.38 4.24
C SER A 720 -8.86 -45.23 4.88
N THR A 721 -8.03 -44.36 4.30
CA THR A 721 -6.76 -43.80 4.81
C THR A 721 -6.65 -42.31 4.45
N PHE A 722 -5.66 -41.55 4.98
CA PHE A 722 -5.54 -40.10 4.80
C PHE A 722 -4.14 -39.58 4.39
N ASP A 723 -4.07 -38.58 3.50
CA ASP A 723 -2.82 -37.91 3.03
C ASP A 723 -2.46 -36.68 3.89
N GLN A 724 -1.35 -36.75 4.66
CA GLN A 724 -0.97 -35.81 5.74
C GLN A 724 -0.02 -34.67 5.27
N PRO A 725 -0.07 -33.46 5.86
CA PRO A 725 0.77 -32.31 5.46
C PRO A 725 2.28 -32.54 5.69
N LYS A 726 3.10 -31.87 4.86
CA LYS A 726 4.57 -31.98 4.83
C LYS A 726 5.26 -30.66 5.12
N LEU A 727 6.17 -30.67 6.08
CA LEU A 727 6.97 -29.51 6.45
C LEU A 727 8.42 -29.70 6.00
N LYS A 728 8.96 -28.75 5.23
CA LYS A 728 10.38 -28.70 4.88
C LYS A 728 11.08 -27.63 5.70
N VAL A 729 12.08 -28.02 6.48
CA VAL A 729 12.92 -27.09 7.24
C VAL A 729 14.23 -26.91 6.48
N VAL A 730 14.62 -25.67 6.24
CA VAL A 730 15.89 -25.25 5.62
C VAL A 730 16.68 -24.44 6.65
N THR A 731 17.93 -24.83 6.89
CA THR A 731 18.75 -24.23 7.95
C THR A 731 20.26 -24.39 7.66
N PRO A 732 21.14 -23.51 8.15
CA PRO A 732 22.59 -23.75 8.13
C PRO A 732 23.03 -24.85 9.11
N PHE A 733 22.16 -25.26 10.05
CA PHE A 733 22.49 -26.17 11.13
C PHE A 733 22.41 -27.64 10.68
N ILE A 734 23.55 -28.33 10.65
CA ILE A 734 23.66 -29.71 10.18
C ILE A 734 23.57 -30.68 11.36
N GLY A 735 22.70 -31.68 11.21
CA GLY A 735 22.54 -32.76 12.20
C GLY A 735 21.72 -32.34 13.43
N VAL A 736 20.97 -31.23 13.37
CA VAL A 736 20.00 -30.85 14.41
C VAL A 736 18.67 -31.57 14.19
N THR A 737 17.93 -31.81 15.27
CA THR A 737 16.58 -32.36 15.18
C THR A 737 15.58 -31.21 15.09
N ALA A 738 14.92 -31.05 13.96
CA ALA A 738 13.73 -30.22 13.84
C ALA A 738 12.53 -31.00 14.38
N LYS A 739 11.80 -30.42 15.33
CA LYS A 739 10.64 -31.02 15.97
C LYS A 739 9.43 -30.12 15.80
N ILE A 740 8.40 -30.60 15.11
CA ILE A 740 7.11 -29.92 15.04
C ILE A 740 6.26 -30.28 16.25
N GLU A 741 5.69 -29.25 16.87
CA GLU A 741 4.78 -29.35 18.00
C GLU A 741 3.48 -28.61 17.69
N GLY A 742 2.35 -29.20 18.08
CA GLY A 742 1.04 -28.56 17.99
C GLY A 742 0.51 -28.16 19.37
N MET A 743 -0.19 -27.03 19.45
CA MET A 743 -0.79 -26.53 20.68
C MET A 743 -2.19 -27.12 20.92
N LYS A 744 -2.41 -27.74 22.09
CA LYS A 744 -3.72 -28.24 22.52
C LYS A 744 -4.58 -27.13 23.13
N ALA A 745 -5.87 -27.40 23.34
CA ALA A 745 -6.82 -26.51 24.02
C ALA A 745 -6.44 -26.12 25.47
N ASN A 746 -5.45 -26.79 26.08
CA ASN A 746 -4.90 -26.44 27.39
C ASN A 746 -3.53 -25.71 27.30
N ASN A 747 -3.18 -25.23 26.12
CA ASN A 747 -1.99 -24.41 25.83
C ASN A 747 -0.67 -25.19 25.85
N ASP A 748 -0.73 -26.52 25.98
CA ASP A 748 0.45 -27.39 25.94
C ASP A 748 0.85 -27.72 24.50
N PHE A 749 2.12 -27.48 24.17
CA PHE A 749 2.73 -27.94 22.94
C PHE A 749 3.09 -29.43 23.01
N ASN A 750 2.57 -30.21 22.07
CA ASN A 750 2.79 -31.66 22.00
C ASN A 750 3.58 -32.01 20.73
N SER A 751 4.61 -32.84 20.87
CA SER A 751 5.39 -33.37 19.75
C SER A 751 4.50 -34.14 18.77
N LEU A 752 4.51 -33.74 17.51
CA LEU A 752 3.81 -34.48 16.44
C LEU A 752 4.80 -35.33 15.65
N LYS A 753 5.91 -34.74 15.21
CA LYS A 753 6.95 -35.39 14.42
C LYS A 753 8.30 -34.73 14.63
N SER A 754 9.37 -35.43 14.26
CA SER A 754 10.70 -34.84 14.15
C SER A 754 11.46 -35.41 12.95
N CYS A 755 12.39 -34.63 12.43
CA CYS A 755 13.38 -35.05 11.46
C CYS A 755 14.76 -34.48 11.82
N THR A 756 15.83 -35.13 11.38
CA THR A 756 17.20 -34.62 11.54
C THR A 756 17.64 -33.98 10.25
N THR A 757 18.16 -32.76 10.32
CA THR A 757 18.61 -31.99 9.14
C THR A 757 19.84 -32.64 8.51
N VAL A 758 19.81 -32.76 7.18
CA VAL A 758 20.87 -33.39 6.39
C VAL A 758 21.37 -32.39 5.35
N GLN A 759 22.68 -32.31 5.23
CA GLN A 759 23.37 -31.44 4.29
C GLN A 759 23.02 -31.79 2.82
N VAL A 760 22.61 -30.78 2.04
CA VAL A 760 22.21 -30.96 0.64
C VAL A 760 23.42 -31.02 -0.29
N ASP A 761 23.23 -31.63 -1.46
CA ASP A 761 24.23 -31.63 -2.52
C ASP A 761 24.26 -30.26 -3.20
N ASN A 762 25.47 -29.78 -3.49
CA ASN A 762 25.69 -28.53 -4.20
C ASN A 762 25.69 -28.74 -5.73
N ASN A 763 25.47 -27.67 -6.50
CA ASN A 763 25.41 -27.69 -7.96
C ASN A 763 26.71 -28.19 -8.64
N SER A 764 27.82 -28.21 -7.90
CA SER A 764 29.13 -28.73 -8.35
C SER A 764 29.37 -30.20 -7.97
N GLY A 765 28.39 -30.90 -7.39
CA GLY A 765 28.48 -32.31 -6.97
C GLY A 765 29.17 -32.56 -5.62
N GLY A 766 29.43 -31.51 -4.84
CA GLY A 766 29.87 -31.54 -3.44
C GLY A 766 28.72 -31.36 -2.46
N LYS A 767 29.00 -31.00 -1.21
CA LYS A 767 28.00 -30.66 -0.19
C LYS A 767 27.93 -29.15 0.05
N SER A 768 26.72 -28.58 0.16
CA SER A 768 26.53 -27.17 0.56
C SER A 768 26.86 -27.01 2.05
N LEU A 769 27.66 -26.01 2.41
CA LEU A 769 28.10 -25.80 3.80
C LEU A 769 27.09 -25.03 4.65
N ASP A 770 26.13 -24.40 4.00
CA ASP A 770 25.20 -23.42 4.57
C ASP A 770 23.73 -23.84 4.37
N VAL A 771 23.50 -25.03 3.82
CA VAL A 771 22.16 -25.58 3.62
C VAL A 771 22.09 -27.04 4.09
N ALA A 772 21.27 -27.24 5.11
CA ALA A 772 20.79 -28.53 5.56
C ALA A 772 19.26 -28.51 5.55
N GLU A 773 18.68 -29.63 5.14
CA GLU A 773 17.24 -29.75 4.99
C GLU A 773 16.74 -31.01 5.70
N CYS A 774 15.51 -30.95 6.21
CA CYS A 774 14.74 -32.17 6.42
C CYS A 774 13.26 -31.93 6.17
N GLU A 775 12.58 -33.01 5.76
CA GLU A 775 11.15 -33.01 5.48
C GLU A 775 10.45 -33.94 6.48
N MET A 776 9.32 -33.50 7.01
CA MET A 776 8.51 -34.29 7.93
C MET A 776 7.03 -34.24 7.55
N THR A 777 6.40 -35.41 7.48
CA THR A 777 4.93 -35.53 7.41
C THR A 777 4.37 -35.62 8.82
N TYR A 778 3.38 -34.79 9.15
CA TYR A 778 2.82 -34.69 10.50
C TYR A 778 1.28 -34.78 10.49
N ASN A 779 0.70 -35.23 11.61
CA ASN A 779 -0.75 -35.30 11.78
C ASN A 779 -1.22 -34.07 12.60
N PRO A 780 -1.93 -33.12 11.99
CA PRO A 780 -2.39 -31.91 12.67
C PRO A 780 -3.69 -32.12 13.48
N PHE A 781 -4.23 -33.35 13.56
CA PHE A 781 -5.50 -33.61 14.24
C PHE A 781 -5.56 -33.05 15.68
N GLY A 782 -6.45 -32.08 15.89
CA GLY A 782 -6.72 -31.47 17.19
C GLY A 782 -5.78 -30.32 17.57
N TYR A 783 -5.11 -29.70 16.59
CA TYR A 783 -4.17 -28.59 16.78
C TYR A 783 -4.40 -27.49 15.72
N ASP A 784 -4.46 -26.22 16.15
CA ASP A 784 -4.71 -25.06 15.25
C ASP A 784 -3.54 -24.06 15.20
N PHE A 785 -2.49 -24.32 15.98
CA PHE A 785 -1.32 -23.46 16.12
C PHE A 785 -0.09 -24.34 16.36
N PHE A 786 1.01 -24.03 15.67
CA PHE A 786 2.17 -24.90 15.58
C PHE A 786 3.46 -24.14 15.85
N ARG A 787 4.48 -24.90 16.21
CA ARG A 787 5.86 -24.42 16.18
C ARG A 787 6.80 -25.50 15.70
N VAL A 788 7.90 -25.08 15.08
CA VAL A 788 9.09 -25.91 14.92
C VAL A 788 10.13 -25.43 15.91
N VAL A 789 10.74 -26.36 16.63
CA VAL A 789 11.88 -26.11 17.51
C VAL A 789 13.06 -26.95 17.03
N LEU A 790 14.23 -26.34 16.89
CA LEU A 790 15.47 -27.04 16.63
C LEU A 790 16.12 -27.50 17.93
N GLN A 791 16.57 -28.75 17.94
CA GLN A 791 17.29 -29.35 19.06
C GLN A 791 18.67 -29.80 18.60
N ALA A 792 19.71 -29.25 19.23
CA ALA A 792 21.09 -29.64 18.96
C ALA A 792 21.35 -31.09 19.40
N ASN A 793 21.59 -31.98 18.44
CA ASN A 793 22.02 -33.34 18.74
C ASN A 793 23.53 -33.37 19.07
N PRO A 794 24.02 -34.39 19.80
CA PRO A 794 25.46 -34.58 19.99
C PRO A 794 26.20 -34.65 18.65
N GLY A 795 27.11 -33.69 18.41
CA GLY A 795 27.90 -33.60 17.19
C GLY A 795 27.25 -32.80 16.05
N ALA A 796 26.11 -32.14 16.29
CA ALA A 796 25.54 -31.14 15.39
C ALA A 796 26.50 -29.95 15.23
N TYR A 797 26.56 -29.39 14.02
CA TYR A 797 27.54 -28.38 13.64
C TYR A 797 27.02 -27.48 12.53
N TYR A 798 27.70 -26.36 12.33
CA TYR A 798 27.49 -25.46 11.20
C TYR A 798 28.84 -24.83 10.80
N TYR A 799 28.86 -24.05 9.74
CA TYR A 799 30.09 -23.48 9.17
C TYR A 799 30.20 -21.95 9.35
N GLN A 800 29.40 -21.35 10.24
CA GLN A 800 29.43 -19.91 10.52
C GLN A 800 29.39 -19.07 9.23
N TRP A 801 28.58 -19.52 8.26
CA TRP A 801 28.39 -18.89 6.95
C TRP A 801 29.65 -18.80 6.06
N GLU A 802 30.76 -19.43 6.44
CA GLU A 802 31.97 -19.47 5.61
C GLU A 802 31.90 -20.56 4.51
N SER A 803 32.65 -20.34 3.43
CA SER A 803 32.82 -21.30 2.32
C SER A 803 33.88 -22.40 2.59
N GLY A 804 34.57 -22.33 3.73
CA GLY A 804 35.68 -23.21 4.08
C GLY A 804 35.32 -24.30 5.10
N LEU A 805 35.79 -25.53 4.88
CA LEU A 805 35.58 -26.65 5.83
C LEU A 805 36.22 -26.42 7.22
N SER A 806 37.18 -25.48 7.34
CA SER A 806 37.82 -25.10 8.60
C SER A 806 36.92 -24.30 9.54
N ALA A 807 35.84 -23.73 9.04
CA ALA A 807 34.90 -22.89 9.79
C ALA A 807 33.92 -23.68 10.66
N ARG A 808 34.07 -25.01 10.70
CA ARG A 808 33.15 -25.88 11.42
C ARG A 808 33.11 -25.55 12.92
N LYS A 809 31.92 -25.19 13.41
CA LYS A 809 31.61 -24.95 14.83
C LYS A 809 30.58 -25.95 15.33
N ASN A 810 30.66 -26.32 16.61
CA ASN A 810 29.62 -27.13 17.24
C ASN A 810 28.45 -26.22 17.65
N ILE A 811 27.25 -26.76 17.64
CA ILE A 811 26.04 -26.01 18.00
C ILE A 811 25.78 -26.14 19.51
N ASP A 812 25.60 -25.02 20.19
CA ASP A 812 25.09 -24.93 21.55
C ASP A 812 23.99 -23.86 21.64
N PHE A 813 22.75 -24.27 21.92
CA PHE A 813 21.61 -23.36 22.04
C PHE A 813 21.34 -22.94 23.50
N ASN A 814 22.22 -23.24 24.47
CA ASN A 814 21.95 -22.91 25.86
C ASN A 814 22.13 -21.41 26.18
N TYR A 815 21.18 -20.80 26.90
CA TYR A 815 21.27 -19.40 27.36
C TYR A 815 21.23 -19.29 28.89
N GLY A 816 22.11 -18.46 29.48
CA GLY A 816 22.16 -18.14 30.91
C GLY A 816 22.50 -19.29 31.88
N SER A 817 22.04 -20.51 31.63
CA SER A 817 22.29 -21.73 32.42
C SER A 817 22.19 -22.97 31.52
N PRO A 818 22.94 -24.07 31.78
CA PRO A 818 22.90 -25.30 30.98
C PRO A 818 21.55 -26.05 30.92
N SER A 819 20.49 -25.50 31.51
CA SER A 819 19.13 -26.08 31.51
C SER A 819 18.11 -25.24 30.76
N LYS A 820 18.53 -24.09 30.21
CA LYS A 820 17.69 -23.17 29.43
C LYS A 820 18.19 -23.17 27.99
N ILE A 821 17.30 -23.50 27.06
CA ILE A 821 17.62 -23.67 25.63
C ILE A 821 16.87 -22.60 24.85
N ALA A 822 17.60 -21.82 24.05
CA ALA A 822 17.04 -20.79 23.18
C ALA A 822 16.23 -21.45 22.07
N ASN A 823 15.07 -20.86 21.77
CA ASN A 823 14.19 -21.42 20.76
C ASN A 823 14.61 -20.94 19.35
N PHE A 824 15.56 -21.65 18.74
CA PHE A 824 15.79 -21.57 17.30
C PHE A 824 14.65 -22.31 16.62
N GLY A 825 13.71 -21.55 16.08
CA GLY A 825 12.42 -22.09 15.71
C GLY A 825 11.55 -21.09 14.99
N VAL A 826 10.29 -21.48 14.80
CA VAL A 826 9.29 -20.63 14.15
C VAL A 826 7.92 -21.01 14.68
N TYR A 827 7.10 -19.99 14.90
CA TYR A 827 5.68 -20.12 15.18
C TYR A 827 4.89 -19.87 13.90
N PHE A 828 3.86 -20.68 13.67
CA PHE A 828 2.96 -20.51 12.52
C PHE A 828 1.56 -21.03 12.82
N SER A 829 0.59 -20.44 12.16
CA SER A 829 -0.77 -20.95 12.07
C SER A 829 -0.95 -21.69 10.74
N GLU A 830 -1.93 -22.60 10.70
CA GLU A 830 -2.34 -23.40 9.53
C GLU A 830 -1.61 -24.75 9.37
N ALA A 831 -2.41 -25.78 9.12
CA ALA A 831 -1.98 -27.17 9.03
C ALA A 831 -1.60 -27.56 7.59
N GLU A 832 -0.81 -26.72 6.93
CA GLU A 832 -0.45 -26.86 5.52
C GLU A 832 0.99 -27.34 5.30
N SER A 833 1.30 -27.64 4.03
CA SER A 833 2.66 -27.95 3.63
C SER A 833 3.42 -26.68 3.28
N GLN A 834 4.56 -26.44 3.93
CA GLN A 834 5.34 -25.20 3.75
C GLN A 834 6.84 -25.40 3.95
N VAL A 835 7.62 -24.43 3.46
CA VAL A 835 9.07 -24.35 3.65
C VAL A 835 9.37 -23.29 4.71
N LEU A 836 10.13 -23.67 5.74
CA LEU A 836 10.51 -22.79 6.85
C LEU A 836 12.03 -22.61 6.84
N TYR A 837 12.46 -21.37 6.99
CA TYR A 837 13.87 -21.01 7.13
C TYR A 837 14.17 -20.77 8.61
N ILE A 838 15.15 -21.48 9.17
CA ILE A 838 15.49 -21.36 10.59
C ILE A 838 17.00 -21.19 10.73
N ASP A 839 17.40 -19.97 11.06
CA ASP A 839 18.77 -19.58 11.37
C ASP A 839 18.79 -18.69 12.63
N GLU A 840 19.89 -17.99 12.85
CA GLU A 840 20.11 -17.06 13.94
C GLU A 840 19.03 -15.97 14.07
N LEU A 841 18.48 -15.44 12.97
CA LEU A 841 17.48 -14.36 13.03
C LEU A 841 16.09 -14.86 13.42
N SER A 842 15.83 -16.16 13.30
CA SER A 842 14.57 -16.77 13.74
C SER A 842 14.28 -16.53 15.23
N THR A 843 15.33 -16.31 16.04
CA THR A 843 15.20 -16.07 17.48
C THR A 843 14.48 -14.77 17.81
N TYR A 844 14.46 -13.78 16.91
CA TYR A 844 13.69 -12.55 17.09
C TYR A 844 12.19 -12.84 17.14
N GLN A 845 11.68 -13.66 16.21
CA GLN A 845 10.26 -14.04 16.22
C GLN A 845 9.92 -14.86 17.47
N THR A 846 10.72 -15.88 17.78
CA THR A 846 10.40 -16.79 18.88
C THR A 846 10.47 -16.10 20.24
N SER A 847 11.46 -15.24 20.47
CA SER A 847 11.61 -14.53 21.75
C SER A 847 10.54 -13.46 21.97
N LEU A 848 10.24 -12.63 20.98
CA LEU A 848 9.18 -11.62 21.06
C LEU A 848 7.80 -12.26 21.25
N PHE A 849 7.51 -13.31 20.48
CA PHE A 849 6.26 -14.07 20.63
C PHE A 849 6.15 -14.68 22.02
N GLU A 850 7.19 -15.36 22.48
CA GLU A 850 7.18 -16.01 23.79
C GLU A 850 7.14 -15.04 24.95
N ASN A 851 7.75 -13.85 24.83
CA ASN A 851 7.62 -12.79 25.82
C ASN A 851 6.16 -12.40 26.02
N GLN A 852 5.47 -12.08 24.92
CA GLN A 852 4.06 -11.73 24.97
C GLN A 852 3.19 -12.90 25.46
N TRP A 853 3.43 -14.10 24.92
CA TRP A 853 2.66 -15.30 25.25
C TRP A 853 2.80 -15.70 26.72
N ASN A 854 4.02 -15.68 27.26
CA ASN A 854 4.30 -16.02 28.65
C ASN A 854 3.81 -14.94 29.63
N GLY A 855 3.61 -13.70 29.15
CA GLY A 855 3.02 -12.61 29.92
C GLY A 855 1.50 -12.73 30.11
N LEU A 856 0.82 -13.60 29.36
CA LEU A 856 -0.63 -13.80 29.46
C LEU A 856 -1.01 -14.75 30.61
N ASP A 857 -2.16 -14.50 31.25
CA ASP A 857 -2.80 -15.50 32.11
C ASP A 857 -3.21 -16.73 31.28
N LEU A 858 -3.12 -17.92 31.89
CA LEU A 858 -3.42 -19.21 31.23
C LEU A 858 -4.82 -19.27 30.57
N ILE A 859 -5.79 -18.49 31.07
CA ILE A 859 -7.15 -18.44 30.50
C ILE A 859 -7.21 -17.70 29.15
N TYR A 860 -6.23 -16.82 28.86
CA TYR A 860 -6.16 -16.03 27.64
C TYR A 860 -5.22 -16.61 26.58
N GLN A 861 -4.41 -17.60 26.96
CA GLN A 861 -3.49 -18.32 26.07
C GLN A 861 -4.24 -19.28 25.12
N THR A 862 -5.15 -18.75 24.31
CA THR A 862 -5.92 -19.52 23.32
C THR A 862 -5.22 -19.56 21.97
N SER A 863 -5.59 -20.51 21.10
CA SER A 863 -5.11 -20.53 19.70
C SER A 863 -5.43 -19.25 18.94
N THR A 864 -6.55 -18.60 19.24
CA THR A 864 -6.90 -17.29 18.66
C THR A 864 -5.92 -16.22 19.11
N LYS A 865 -5.63 -16.14 20.41
CA LYS A 865 -4.70 -15.14 20.92
C LYS A 865 -3.28 -15.36 20.41
N ALA A 866 -2.86 -16.61 20.26
CA ALA A 866 -1.57 -16.97 19.68
C ALA A 866 -1.43 -16.43 18.24
N LYS A 867 -2.48 -16.53 17.42
CA LYS A 867 -2.48 -15.97 16.06
C LYS A 867 -2.35 -14.45 16.06
N GLU A 868 -3.07 -13.76 16.95
CA GLU A 868 -2.98 -12.29 17.09
C GLU A 868 -1.56 -11.83 17.45
N LEU A 869 -0.95 -12.44 18.47
CA LEU A 869 0.41 -12.10 18.91
C LEU A 869 1.44 -12.40 17.81
N LEU A 870 1.30 -13.54 17.11
CA LEU A 870 2.21 -13.88 16.03
C LEU A 870 2.13 -12.85 14.88
N ASN A 871 0.95 -12.35 14.55
CA ASN A 871 0.78 -11.31 13.52
C ASN A 871 1.44 -9.99 13.89
N ASP A 872 1.30 -9.57 15.15
CA ASP A 872 1.94 -8.37 15.70
C ASP A 872 3.47 -8.48 15.66
N VAL A 873 4.01 -9.62 16.12
CA VAL A 873 5.45 -9.90 16.06
C VAL A 873 5.97 -9.95 14.62
N ASN A 874 5.29 -10.65 13.72
CA ASN A 874 5.70 -10.69 12.31
C ASN A 874 5.68 -9.30 11.66
N SER A 875 4.74 -8.43 12.05
CA SER A 875 4.69 -7.05 11.56
C SER A 875 5.88 -6.22 12.06
N ALA A 876 6.30 -6.42 13.31
CA ALA A 876 7.48 -5.77 13.89
C ALA A 876 8.81 -6.21 13.22
N LEU A 877 8.85 -7.41 12.65
CA LEU A 877 10.03 -7.90 11.91
C LEU A 877 10.06 -7.41 10.46
N ASP A 878 8.90 -7.33 9.83
CA ASP A 878 8.74 -7.16 8.39
C ASP A 878 8.09 -5.82 8.01
N THR A 879 6.79 -5.67 8.29
CA THR A 879 5.93 -4.70 7.59
C THR A 879 5.85 -3.30 8.23
N GLN A 880 6.30 -3.13 9.47
CA GLN A 880 6.36 -1.80 10.09
C GLN A 880 7.38 -0.89 9.39
N ILE A 881 7.11 0.42 9.36
CA ILE A 881 7.99 1.40 8.66
C ILE A 881 9.43 1.39 9.19
N ASN A 882 9.60 1.18 10.50
CA ASN A 882 10.89 1.01 11.17
C ASN A 882 11.00 -0.42 11.75
N SER A 883 10.58 -1.42 10.98
CA SER A 883 10.68 -2.83 11.37
C SER A 883 12.14 -3.26 11.60
N PHE A 884 12.35 -4.37 12.30
CA PHE A 884 13.70 -4.89 12.53
C PHE A 884 14.48 -5.13 11.24
N PHE A 885 13.84 -5.75 10.24
CA PHE A 885 14.56 -6.28 9.07
C PHE A 885 13.96 -5.86 7.72
N GLY A 886 12.68 -5.52 7.67
CA GLY A 886 11.97 -5.32 6.40
C GLY A 886 11.62 -6.63 5.67
N PHE A 887 11.74 -7.77 6.37
CA PHE A 887 11.32 -9.09 5.92
C PHE A 887 11.11 -10.06 7.10
N ASN A 888 10.27 -11.08 6.94
CA ASN A 888 10.14 -12.16 7.92
C ASN A 888 11.26 -13.22 7.74
N PRO A 889 12.22 -13.36 8.70
CA PRO A 889 13.35 -14.27 8.56
C PRO A 889 12.95 -15.74 8.51
N THR A 890 11.77 -16.10 9.03
CA THR A 890 11.32 -17.51 9.07
C THR A 890 10.67 -17.98 7.77
N GLN A 891 10.26 -17.05 6.91
CA GLN A 891 9.60 -17.29 5.64
C GLN A 891 10.46 -16.87 4.44
N THR A 892 11.47 -16.04 4.67
CA THR A 892 12.34 -15.49 3.64
C THR A 892 13.60 -16.34 3.47
N GLN A 893 13.82 -16.84 2.26
CA GLN A 893 15.05 -17.57 1.92
C GLN A 893 16.29 -16.69 2.10
N TYR A 894 17.36 -17.22 2.72
CA TYR A 894 18.68 -16.60 2.69
C TYR A 894 19.47 -17.01 1.42
N ALA A 895 20.31 -16.12 0.91
CA ALA A 895 21.24 -16.43 -0.19
C ALA A 895 22.25 -17.50 0.24
N THR A 896 22.43 -18.51 -0.62
CA THR A 896 23.37 -19.62 -0.34
C THR A 896 24.77 -19.28 -0.85
N ASN A 897 25.79 -20.05 -0.43
CA ASN A 897 27.17 -19.94 -0.91
C ASN A 897 27.23 -20.01 -2.44
N GLU A 898 26.38 -20.83 -3.06
CA GLU A 898 26.31 -20.93 -4.52
C GLU A 898 25.79 -19.65 -5.18
N MET A 899 24.88 -18.94 -4.51
CA MET A 899 24.36 -17.66 -4.97
C MET A 899 25.37 -16.55 -4.78
N LEU A 900 26.19 -16.61 -3.72
CA LEU A 900 27.31 -15.68 -3.48
C LEU A 900 28.49 -15.93 -4.42
N ASP A 901 28.73 -17.18 -4.82
CA ASP A 901 29.74 -17.55 -5.85
C ASP A 901 29.34 -17.04 -7.26
N SER A 902 28.06 -16.69 -7.45
CA SER A 902 27.55 -16.07 -8.67
C SER A 902 27.71 -14.55 -8.64
N VAL A 903 27.41 -13.86 -9.75
CA VAL A 903 27.49 -12.39 -9.78
C VAL A 903 26.42 -11.82 -8.86
N ILE A 904 26.86 -11.18 -7.76
CA ILE A 904 25.99 -10.46 -6.84
C ILE A 904 25.34 -9.30 -7.61
N PRO A 905 24.00 -9.16 -7.54
CA PRO A 905 23.31 -8.02 -8.16
C PRO A 905 23.85 -6.69 -7.65
N THR A 906 23.88 -5.66 -8.50
CA THR A 906 24.28 -4.31 -8.11
C THR A 906 23.45 -3.76 -6.96
N GLU A 907 22.16 -4.12 -6.91
CA GLU A 907 21.26 -3.88 -5.80
C GLU A 907 20.78 -5.23 -5.24
N PRO A 908 21.38 -5.72 -4.14
CA PRO A 908 21.08 -7.04 -3.58
C PRO A 908 19.61 -7.15 -3.11
N SER A 909 18.91 -8.19 -3.57
CA SER A 909 17.54 -8.51 -3.13
C SER A 909 17.49 -9.04 -1.70
N ILE A 910 16.28 -9.11 -1.11
CA ILE A 910 16.06 -9.43 0.31
C ILE A 910 16.76 -10.73 0.76
N ASN A 911 16.82 -11.76 -0.08
CA ASN A 911 17.54 -12.99 0.26
C ASN A 911 19.05 -12.77 0.49
N TYR A 912 19.69 -11.86 -0.26
CA TYR A 912 21.08 -11.47 -0.02
C TYR A 912 21.18 -10.62 1.24
N GLN A 913 20.23 -9.72 1.49
CA GLN A 913 20.20 -8.92 2.71
C GLN A 913 20.05 -9.79 3.95
N HIS A 914 19.17 -10.80 3.91
CA HIS A 914 19.02 -11.83 4.93
C HIS A 914 20.37 -12.52 5.19
N ARG A 915 21.04 -12.97 4.14
CA ARG A 915 22.35 -13.61 4.25
C ARG A 915 23.42 -12.71 4.88
N PHE A 916 23.55 -11.47 4.40
CA PHE A 916 24.55 -10.53 4.90
C PHE A 916 24.31 -10.13 6.36
N LEU A 917 23.06 -10.05 6.79
CA LEU A 917 22.71 -9.75 8.17
C LEU A 917 23.11 -10.87 9.13
N VAL A 918 22.91 -12.12 8.75
CA VAL A 918 23.36 -13.24 9.59
C VAL A 918 24.88 -13.35 9.60
N GLU A 919 25.56 -13.11 8.48
CA GLU A 919 27.02 -13.03 8.44
C GLU A 919 27.58 -11.91 9.31
N SER A 920 26.85 -10.80 9.44
CA SER A 920 27.23 -9.70 10.32
C SER A 920 27.31 -10.14 11.79
N LEU A 921 26.38 -10.99 12.26
CA LEU A 921 26.48 -11.60 13.59
C LEU A 921 27.72 -12.50 13.71
N GLY A 922 28.05 -13.24 12.66
CA GLY A 922 29.24 -14.08 12.59
C GLY A 922 30.54 -13.28 12.68
N ASP A 923 30.62 -12.15 11.97
CA ASP A 923 31.78 -11.27 11.99
C ASP A 923 31.91 -10.50 13.31
N MET A 924 30.80 -9.97 13.86
CA MET A 924 30.79 -9.38 15.20
C MET A 924 31.34 -10.36 16.25
N ALA A 925 30.92 -11.62 16.18
CA ALA A 925 31.44 -12.67 17.05
C ALA A 925 32.93 -12.95 16.84
N SER A 926 33.41 -12.90 15.59
CA SER A 926 34.83 -13.10 15.26
C SER A 926 35.72 -11.98 15.83
N ARG A 927 35.22 -10.73 15.83
CA ARG A 927 35.91 -9.53 16.33
C ARG A 927 35.89 -9.42 17.86
N ASN A 928 34.89 -10.02 18.53
CA ASN A 928 34.66 -9.88 19.98
C ASN A 928 35.61 -10.72 20.86
N ALA A 929 35.59 -12.05 20.73
CA ALA A 929 36.42 -12.93 21.53
C ALA A 929 36.79 -14.24 20.81
N SER A 930 37.97 -14.78 21.12
CA SER A 930 38.35 -16.11 20.62
C SER A 930 37.42 -17.17 21.20
N GLY A 931 36.55 -17.73 20.36
CA GLY A 931 35.62 -18.80 20.72
C GLY A 931 34.15 -18.38 20.74
N THR A 932 33.83 -17.10 20.50
CA THR A 932 32.46 -16.67 20.22
C THR A 932 32.07 -16.93 18.76
N ASP A 933 30.79 -17.18 18.51
CA ASP A 933 30.23 -17.33 17.17
C ASP A 933 28.80 -16.74 17.05
N SER A 934 28.19 -16.80 15.85
CA SER A 934 26.89 -16.16 15.58
C SER A 934 25.75 -16.74 16.42
N ILE A 935 25.85 -18.02 16.83
CA ILE A 935 24.88 -18.65 17.73
C ILE A 935 24.92 -17.99 19.11
N ASP A 936 26.09 -17.60 19.62
CA ASP A 936 26.18 -16.90 20.91
C ASP A 936 25.39 -15.58 20.90
N TYR A 937 25.43 -14.84 19.79
CA TYR A 937 24.60 -13.63 19.62
C TYR A 937 23.12 -13.98 19.53
N ALA A 938 22.71 -14.96 18.73
CA ALA A 938 21.31 -15.34 18.61
C ALA A 938 20.71 -15.86 19.92
N VAL A 939 21.50 -16.59 20.71
CA VAL A 939 21.15 -17.07 22.06
C VAL A 939 21.01 -15.91 23.04
N ALA A 940 21.91 -14.92 22.96
CA ALA A 940 21.86 -13.72 23.79
C ALA A 940 20.65 -12.83 23.45
N ILE A 941 20.37 -12.64 22.15
CA ILE A 941 19.20 -11.92 21.65
C ILE A 941 17.92 -12.58 22.15
N TYR A 942 17.86 -13.92 22.10
CA TYR A 942 16.73 -14.66 22.62
C TYR A 942 16.52 -14.44 24.13
N ASP A 943 17.58 -14.50 24.96
CA ASP A 943 17.47 -14.28 26.42
C ASP A 943 16.99 -12.86 26.77
N ASP A 944 17.44 -11.87 26.01
CA ASP A 944 17.10 -10.46 26.16
C ASP A 944 15.63 -10.18 25.83
N LEU A 945 15.24 -10.39 24.57
CA LEU A 945 13.89 -10.11 24.10
C LEU A 945 12.83 -10.96 24.82
N LEU A 946 13.17 -12.19 25.23
CA LEU A 946 12.27 -13.03 26.02
C LEU A 946 11.98 -12.42 27.40
N MET A 947 12.95 -11.73 28.01
CA MET A 947 12.86 -11.26 29.39
C MET A 947 11.80 -10.17 29.57
N ASP A 948 11.80 -9.17 28.71
CA ASP A 948 10.89 -8.03 28.83
C ASP A 948 10.42 -7.43 27.48
N GLY A 949 10.74 -8.08 26.36
CA GLY A 949 10.36 -7.62 25.03
C GLY A 949 11.19 -6.44 24.55
N LYS A 950 12.29 -6.10 25.23
CA LYS A 950 13.17 -4.98 24.89
C LYS A 950 14.55 -5.44 24.47
N ALA A 951 15.16 -4.66 23.58
CA ALA A 951 16.50 -4.88 23.08
C ALA A 951 17.55 -4.12 23.92
N ASP A 952 17.51 -4.25 25.25
CA ASP A 952 18.31 -3.46 26.20
C ASP A 952 19.45 -4.26 26.88
N GLY A 953 19.59 -5.54 26.53
CA GLY A 953 20.60 -6.44 27.04
C GLY A 953 20.32 -7.01 28.42
N GLN A 954 19.11 -6.92 28.94
CA GLN A 954 18.72 -7.51 30.23
C GLN A 954 18.14 -8.92 30.06
N GLY A 955 18.97 -9.94 30.34
CA GLY A 955 18.53 -11.33 30.35
C GLY A 955 18.03 -11.79 31.72
N ALA A 956 17.69 -13.08 31.80
CA ALA A 956 17.16 -13.68 33.02
C ALA A 956 18.10 -13.60 34.24
N ASN A 957 19.40 -13.39 34.03
CA ASN A 957 20.43 -13.26 35.09
C ASN A 957 20.94 -11.81 35.25
N GLY A 958 20.26 -10.84 34.65
CA GLY A 958 20.72 -9.45 34.51
C GLY A 958 21.46 -9.22 33.21
N GLN A 959 22.29 -8.18 33.16
CA GLN A 959 23.07 -7.77 31.99
C GLN A 959 23.73 -8.95 31.26
N ILE A 960 23.37 -9.15 29.99
CA ILE A 960 23.92 -10.18 29.12
C ILE A 960 25.29 -9.71 28.61
N VAL A 961 26.26 -10.64 28.61
CA VAL A 961 27.62 -10.43 28.12
C VAL A 961 27.96 -11.53 27.13
N ILE A 962 28.32 -11.14 25.91
CA ILE A 962 28.77 -12.04 24.85
C ILE A 962 30.27 -11.83 24.71
N GLY A 963 31.08 -12.88 24.94
CA GLY A 963 32.54 -12.74 24.95
C GLY A 963 33.01 -11.67 25.95
N ASN A 964 33.49 -10.54 25.44
CA ASN A 964 33.95 -9.39 26.23
C ASN A 964 33.01 -8.17 26.15
N GLN A 965 31.88 -8.26 25.46
CA GLN A 965 30.98 -7.14 25.15
C GLN A 965 29.63 -7.30 25.86
N ASN A 966 29.09 -6.22 26.41
CA ASN A 966 27.74 -6.20 26.96
C ASN A 966 26.74 -6.05 25.81
N LEU A 967 25.70 -6.87 25.81
CA LEU A 967 24.56 -6.65 24.92
C LEU A 967 23.83 -5.37 25.32
N ASN A 968 23.43 -4.55 24.36
CA ASN A 968 22.68 -3.31 24.58
C ASN A 968 22.03 -2.87 23.26
N GLU A 969 21.22 -1.79 23.29
CA GLU A 969 20.54 -1.28 22.10
C GLU A 969 21.49 -0.96 20.92
N ASP A 970 22.73 -0.53 21.20
CA ASP A 970 23.71 -0.22 20.15
C ASP A 970 24.16 -1.49 19.42
N ILE A 971 24.21 -2.64 20.10
CA ILE A 971 24.54 -3.93 19.46
C ILE A 971 23.51 -4.32 18.41
N TYR A 972 22.23 -4.13 18.73
CA TYR A 972 21.12 -4.47 17.83
C TYR A 972 21.01 -3.55 16.62
N ARG A 973 21.51 -2.31 16.74
CA ARG A 973 21.37 -1.26 15.73
C ARG A 973 22.71 -0.85 15.16
N THR A 974 23.42 0.03 15.85
CA THR A 974 24.65 0.68 15.37
C THR A 974 25.75 -0.32 15.01
N ASP A 975 26.08 -1.25 15.90
CA ASP A 975 27.19 -2.19 15.68
C ASP A 975 26.83 -3.25 14.62
N LEU A 976 25.58 -3.72 14.61
CA LEU A 976 25.07 -4.66 13.60
C LEU A 976 25.02 -4.01 12.22
N ALA A 977 24.46 -2.80 12.11
CA ALA A 977 24.40 -2.02 10.87
C ALA A 977 25.81 -1.69 10.36
N GLN A 978 26.73 -1.26 11.22
CA GLN A 978 28.11 -0.97 10.81
C GLN A 978 28.81 -2.23 10.30
N THR A 979 28.60 -3.37 10.95
CA THR A 979 29.20 -4.63 10.52
C THR A 979 28.59 -5.11 9.19
N TYR A 980 27.27 -4.95 9.02
CA TYR A 980 26.59 -5.18 7.76
C TYR A 980 27.18 -4.33 6.63
N PHE A 981 27.34 -3.03 6.86
CA PHE A 981 27.96 -2.11 5.92
C PHE A 981 29.38 -2.55 5.56
N ASP A 982 30.20 -2.90 6.55
CA ASP A 982 31.58 -3.35 6.33
C ASP A 982 31.63 -4.61 5.45
N ILE A 983 30.83 -5.64 5.76
CA ILE A 983 30.84 -6.91 5.03
C ILE A 983 30.35 -6.71 3.59
N THR A 984 29.21 -6.03 3.42
CA THR A 984 28.61 -5.84 2.10
C THR A 984 29.50 -5.04 1.16
N THR A 985 30.19 -4.02 1.67
CA THR A 985 31.12 -3.20 0.87
C THR A 985 32.46 -3.88 0.63
N THR A 986 33.08 -4.45 1.67
CA THR A 986 34.47 -4.93 1.59
C THR A 986 34.57 -6.36 1.06
N GLU A 987 33.67 -7.26 1.43
CA GLU A 987 33.71 -8.66 1.03
C GLU A 987 32.93 -8.90 -0.27
N TYR A 988 31.77 -8.25 -0.39
CA TYR A 988 30.84 -8.49 -1.50
C TYR A 988 30.83 -7.40 -2.58
N GLY A 989 31.53 -6.29 -2.36
CA GLY A 989 31.71 -5.25 -3.37
C GLY A 989 30.43 -4.48 -3.72
N VAL A 990 29.45 -4.47 -2.80
CA VAL A 990 28.26 -3.62 -2.92
C VAL A 990 28.69 -2.15 -2.78
N GLU A 991 28.12 -1.26 -3.60
CA GLU A 991 28.48 0.16 -3.55
C GLU A 991 28.13 0.74 -2.16
N GLU A 992 29.03 1.54 -1.59
CA GLU A 992 28.94 2.04 -0.20
C GLU A 992 27.58 2.68 0.11
N PHE A 993 27.01 3.44 -0.80
CA PHE A 993 25.70 4.06 -0.57
C PHE A 993 24.52 3.08 -0.55
N ILE A 994 24.58 1.98 -1.32
CA ILE A 994 23.54 0.93 -1.30
C ILE A 994 23.65 0.16 0.01
N ALA A 995 24.87 -0.18 0.40
CA ALA A 995 25.17 -0.82 1.67
C ALA A 995 24.73 0.05 2.86
N LEU A 996 24.98 1.36 2.81
CA LEU A 996 24.55 2.29 3.87
C LEU A 996 23.03 2.36 3.97
N LYS A 997 22.33 2.48 2.83
CA LYS A 997 20.85 2.50 2.83
C LYS A 997 20.26 1.23 3.45
N GLN A 998 20.85 0.06 3.17
CA GLN A 998 20.43 -1.21 3.76
C GLN A 998 20.79 -1.28 5.25
N ALA A 999 22.00 -0.87 5.62
CA ALA A 999 22.45 -0.81 7.01
C ALA A 999 21.57 0.15 7.85
N ASP A 1000 21.14 1.26 7.26
CA ASP A 1000 20.31 2.25 7.93
C ASP A 1000 18.90 1.77 8.20
N HIS A 1001 18.40 0.76 7.48
CA HIS A 1001 17.17 0.07 7.86
C HIS A 1001 17.28 -0.52 9.27
N PHE A 1002 18.44 -1.11 9.60
CA PHE A 1002 18.70 -1.71 10.91
C PHE A 1002 19.09 -0.66 11.96
N SER A 1003 19.88 0.35 11.59
CA SER A 1003 20.33 1.39 12.52
C SER A 1003 19.19 2.32 12.97
N LEU A 1004 18.19 2.54 12.10
CA LEU A 1004 16.99 3.33 12.36
C LEU A 1004 15.80 2.51 12.86
N ALA A 1005 15.96 1.19 13.01
CA ALA A 1005 14.89 0.30 13.45
C ALA A 1005 14.30 0.77 14.80
N ASP A 1006 12.97 0.81 14.85
CA ASP A 1006 12.19 1.23 16.00
C ASP A 1006 10.82 0.50 16.04
N PRO A 1007 10.83 -0.84 16.05
CA PRO A 1007 9.62 -1.63 15.99
C PRO A 1007 8.81 -1.54 17.28
N VAL A 1008 7.50 -1.68 17.12
CA VAL A 1008 6.51 -1.67 18.18
C VAL A 1008 5.84 -3.02 18.25
N VAL A 1009 5.82 -3.61 19.44
CA VAL A 1009 5.25 -4.93 19.70
C VAL A 1009 4.23 -4.75 20.82
N ASN A 1010 2.94 -5.01 20.54
CA ASN A 1010 1.80 -4.77 21.42
C ASN A 1010 1.76 -3.35 21.99
N GLY A 1011 1.98 -2.36 21.12
CA GLY A 1011 2.01 -0.94 21.48
C GLY A 1011 3.23 -0.49 22.29
N VAL A 1012 4.19 -1.37 22.55
CA VAL A 1012 5.43 -1.08 23.27
C VAL A 1012 6.60 -1.05 22.30
N ARG A 1013 7.38 0.03 22.31
CA ARG A 1013 8.62 0.11 21.55
C ARG A 1013 9.64 -0.88 22.10
N VAL A 1014 10.26 -1.65 21.21
CA VAL A 1014 11.29 -2.63 21.58
C VAL A 1014 12.58 -1.92 22.00
N PHE A 1015 12.85 -0.74 21.46
CA PHE A 1015 13.95 0.13 21.86
C PHE A 1015 13.51 1.29 22.74
N GLY A 1016 14.37 1.72 23.68
CA GLY A 1016 14.13 2.85 24.56
C GLY A 1016 14.36 4.22 23.91
N SER A 1017 15.05 4.26 22.76
CA SER A 1017 15.36 5.47 22.01
C SER A 1017 15.21 5.25 20.50
N GLY A 1018 15.05 6.34 19.74
CA GLY A 1018 15.04 6.27 18.28
C GLY A 1018 16.44 5.93 17.74
N GLY A 1019 16.48 5.15 16.67
CA GLY A 1019 17.72 4.85 15.97
C GLY A 1019 18.31 6.07 15.27
N GLU A 1020 19.59 5.98 14.91
CA GLU A 1020 20.28 7.00 14.12
C GLU A 1020 21.11 6.31 13.04
N SER A 1021 21.31 6.98 11.90
CA SER A 1021 22.18 6.46 10.83
C SER A 1021 23.59 6.19 11.34
N ILE A 1022 24.25 5.18 10.75
CA ILE A 1022 25.67 4.90 11.02
C ILE A 1022 26.60 5.94 10.37
N ASP A 1023 26.11 6.73 9.40
CA ASP A 1023 26.89 7.85 8.90
C ASP A 1023 26.82 9.05 9.85
N LYS A 1024 27.98 9.36 10.43
CA LYS A 1024 28.19 10.48 11.35
C LYS A 1024 29.11 11.55 10.75
N ASN A 1025 29.58 11.34 9.53
CA ASN A 1025 30.55 12.22 8.93
C ASN A 1025 29.81 13.31 8.17
N ALA A 1026 30.31 14.54 8.29
CA ALA A 1026 29.87 15.58 7.38
C ALA A 1026 30.47 15.34 5.99
N PRO A 1027 29.86 15.91 4.93
CA PRO A 1027 30.37 15.77 3.58
C PRO A 1027 31.86 16.08 3.46
N THR A 1028 32.59 15.22 2.77
CA THR A 1028 34.00 15.44 2.50
C THR A 1028 34.17 16.48 1.41
N LEU A 1029 34.92 17.53 1.71
CA LEU A 1029 35.20 18.63 0.79
C LEU A 1029 36.62 18.49 0.24
N THR A 1030 36.78 18.50 -1.08
CA THR A 1030 38.08 18.50 -1.74
C THR A 1030 38.18 19.60 -2.77
N LEU A 1031 39.25 20.39 -2.71
CA LEU A 1031 39.49 21.49 -3.64
C LEU A 1031 40.85 21.31 -4.31
N SER A 1032 40.87 21.39 -5.64
CA SER A 1032 42.14 21.36 -6.39
C SER A 1032 42.09 22.29 -7.61
N PRO A 1033 43.18 23.03 -7.89
CA PRO A 1033 43.34 23.69 -9.18
C PRO A 1033 43.42 22.65 -10.32
N ASP A 1034 42.80 22.95 -11.45
CA ASP A 1034 42.81 22.07 -12.60
C ASP A 1034 44.23 21.86 -13.15
N ASN A 1035 44.51 20.67 -13.68
CA ASN A 1035 45.83 20.30 -14.21
C ASN A 1035 46.27 21.14 -15.42
N ILE A 1036 45.33 21.83 -16.09
CA ILE A 1036 45.58 22.64 -17.29
C ILE A 1036 45.16 24.07 -16.99
N GLN A 1037 46.15 24.98 -16.90
CA GLN A 1037 45.95 26.40 -16.65
C GLN A 1037 46.42 27.20 -17.88
N PRO A 1038 45.54 27.43 -18.88
CA PRO A 1038 45.96 28.03 -20.16
C PRO A 1038 46.38 29.51 -20.02
N ASP A 1039 45.78 30.23 -19.08
CA ASP A 1039 45.92 31.69 -18.92
C ASP A 1039 46.39 32.10 -17.50
N GLY A 1040 46.98 31.15 -16.77
CA GLY A 1040 47.42 31.37 -15.39
C GLY A 1040 48.57 30.45 -14.97
N VAL A 1041 49.10 30.72 -13.78
CA VAL A 1041 50.15 29.95 -13.13
C VAL A 1041 49.70 29.63 -11.72
N VAL A 1042 49.86 28.37 -11.33
CA VAL A 1042 49.61 27.88 -9.98
C VAL A 1042 50.88 27.23 -9.46
N ILE A 1043 51.32 27.63 -8.28
CA ILE A 1043 52.44 27.02 -7.57
C ILE A 1043 51.90 26.58 -6.21
N SER A 1044 51.88 25.28 -5.96
CA SER A 1044 51.50 24.74 -4.65
C SER A 1044 52.54 25.09 -3.59
N ASP A 1045 52.08 25.50 -2.42
CA ASP A 1045 52.90 25.53 -1.21
C ASP A 1045 53.42 24.11 -0.89
N PRO A 1046 54.56 23.94 -0.20
CA PRO A 1046 55.02 22.63 0.31
C PRO A 1046 53.99 21.79 1.10
N THR A 1047 52.91 22.38 1.60
CA THR A 1047 51.78 21.70 2.28
C THR A 1047 50.68 21.21 1.33
N GLY A 1048 50.64 21.68 0.07
CA GLY A 1048 49.68 21.24 -0.95
C GLY A 1048 48.26 21.79 -0.84
N ASN A 1049 47.92 22.50 0.24
CA ASN A 1049 46.58 23.01 0.50
C ASN A 1049 46.41 24.49 0.11
N ASP A 1050 47.49 25.26 0.06
CA ASP A 1050 47.49 26.66 -0.36
C ASP A 1050 48.29 26.83 -1.65
N PHE A 1051 47.94 27.86 -2.42
CA PHE A 1051 48.49 28.05 -3.75
C PHE A 1051 48.93 29.50 -3.96
N THR A 1052 50.09 29.70 -4.57
CA THR A 1052 50.44 30.99 -5.17
C THR A 1052 49.92 31.01 -6.60
N ILE A 1053 49.11 32.02 -6.92
CA ILE A 1053 48.44 32.14 -8.22
C ILE A 1053 48.81 33.42 -8.94
N SER A 1054 48.75 33.37 -10.27
CA SER A 1054 48.87 34.54 -11.15
C SER A 1054 48.05 34.34 -12.42
N GLY A 1055 47.22 35.31 -12.80
CA GLY A 1055 46.33 35.19 -13.97
C GLY A 1055 45.05 34.41 -13.68
N ILE A 1056 44.54 33.70 -14.69
CA ILE A 1056 43.27 32.98 -14.62
C ILE A 1056 43.52 31.54 -14.19
N VAL A 1057 43.00 31.16 -13.02
CA VAL A 1057 43.13 29.82 -12.44
C VAL A 1057 41.76 29.15 -12.36
N LYS A 1058 41.62 28.01 -13.04
CA LYS A 1058 40.44 27.13 -12.92
C LYS A 1058 40.64 26.13 -11.80
N SER A 1059 39.59 25.86 -11.04
CA SER A 1059 39.62 24.93 -9.91
C SER A 1059 38.35 24.11 -9.84
N THR A 1060 38.48 22.90 -9.33
CA THR A 1060 37.39 21.94 -9.10
C THR A 1060 37.22 21.72 -7.59
N LEU A 1061 36.00 21.92 -7.11
CA LEU A 1061 35.54 21.57 -5.77
C LEU A 1061 34.67 20.31 -5.86
N THR A 1062 35.02 19.24 -5.15
CA THR A 1062 34.19 18.03 -5.05
C THR A 1062 33.70 17.89 -3.62
N ILE A 1063 32.40 17.67 -3.47
CA ILE A 1063 31.70 17.35 -2.22
C ILE A 1063 31.24 15.90 -2.37
N GLU A 1064 31.62 15.02 -1.44
CA GLU A 1064 31.27 13.59 -1.47
C GLU A 1064 30.81 13.15 -0.09
N ASP A 1065 29.72 12.38 -0.06
CA ASP A 1065 29.14 11.86 1.17
C ASP A 1065 28.37 10.56 0.89
N ILE A 1066 28.59 9.52 1.70
CA ILE A 1066 27.96 8.22 1.49
C ILE A 1066 26.50 8.20 1.96
N GLY A 1067 26.16 8.98 3.00
CA GLY A 1067 24.79 9.28 3.44
C GLY A 1067 24.01 10.04 2.37
N GLY A 1068 24.71 10.85 1.58
CA GLY A 1068 24.14 11.60 0.47
C GLY A 1068 24.08 13.09 0.80
N ILE A 1069 24.18 13.94 -0.22
CA ILE A 1069 24.35 15.37 -0.01
C ILE A 1069 22.99 16.05 0.02
N ASN A 1070 22.73 16.81 1.09
CA ASN A 1070 21.52 17.61 1.19
C ASN A 1070 21.58 18.77 0.19
N THR A 1071 20.78 18.66 -0.87
CA THR A 1071 20.69 19.64 -1.95
C THR A 1071 19.37 20.42 -1.92
N THR A 1072 18.48 20.03 -1.01
CA THR A 1072 17.15 20.58 -0.85
C THR A 1072 17.16 21.51 0.35
N ASP A 1073 17.24 20.95 1.56
CA ASP A 1073 17.00 21.67 2.81
C ASP A 1073 18.09 22.70 3.16
N THR A 1074 19.33 22.29 2.95
CA THR A 1074 20.53 23.08 3.25
C THR A 1074 21.58 22.82 2.18
N ALA A 1075 21.29 23.27 0.95
CA ALA A 1075 22.19 23.11 -0.20
C ALA A 1075 23.62 23.63 0.09
N PRO A 1076 24.67 23.03 -0.50
CA PRO A 1076 26.05 23.45 -0.27
C PRO A 1076 26.27 24.93 -0.59
N ILE A 1077 26.89 25.66 0.35
CA ILE A 1077 27.21 27.07 0.23
C ILE A 1077 28.69 27.19 -0.10
N ASN A 1078 29.00 27.64 -1.32
CA ASN A 1078 30.37 27.84 -1.80
C ASN A 1078 30.63 29.32 -2.05
N LYS A 1079 31.69 29.88 -1.47
CA LYS A 1079 32.07 31.30 -1.61
C LYS A 1079 33.56 31.47 -1.78
N VAL A 1080 33.94 32.54 -2.48
CA VAL A 1080 35.33 32.99 -2.51
C VAL A 1080 35.38 34.40 -1.96
N TYR A 1081 36.29 34.65 -1.01
CA TYR A 1081 36.54 35.97 -0.46
C TYR A 1081 37.92 36.45 -0.89
N TRP A 1082 38.07 37.73 -1.16
CA TRP A 1082 39.35 38.33 -1.49
C TRP A 1082 39.78 39.34 -0.43
N TYR A 1083 41.09 39.55 -0.32
CA TYR A 1083 41.71 40.38 0.70
C TYR A 1083 42.66 41.41 0.09
N ALA A 1084 42.52 42.68 0.47
CA ALA A 1084 43.40 43.77 0.03
C ALA A 1084 43.62 44.84 1.11
N GLY A 1085 44.69 45.63 0.97
CA GLY A 1085 45.03 46.77 1.84
C GLY A 1085 45.88 46.43 3.07
N ASN A 1086 46.18 47.44 3.89
CA ASN A 1086 46.92 47.29 5.16
C ASN A 1086 46.23 48.09 6.29
N PRO A 1087 45.51 47.45 7.23
CA PRO A 1087 45.32 46.00 7.35
C PRO A 1087 44.42 45.41 6.24
N LEU A 1088 44.55 44.10 5.98
CA LEU A 1088 43.77 43.39 4.97
C LEU A 1088 42.27 43.45 5.31
N LYS A 1089 41.45 43.85 4.33
CA LYS A 1089 39.99 43.84 4.42
C LYS A 1089 39.42 42.70 3.59
N ARG A 1090 38.51 41.92 4.17
CA ARG A 1090 37.76 40.83 3.54
C ARG A 1090 36.58 41.37 2.74
N ALA A 1091 36.40 40.92 1.51
CA ALA A 1091 35.20 41.15 0.72
C ALA A 1091 34.84 39.89 -0.08
N ASP A 1092 33.55 39.70 -0.38
CA ASP A 1092 33.08 38.61 -1.25
C ASP A 1092 33.56 38.87 -2.68
N ALA A 1093 34.12 37.84 -3.32
CA ALA A 1093 34.56 37.90 -4.71
C ALA A 1093 33.42 37.63 -5.70
N ASN A 1094 32.26 37.15 -5.23
CA ASN A 1094 31.10 36.78 -6.06
C ASN A 1094 31.49 35.83 -7.21
N ILE A 1095 32.33 34.84 -6.91
CA ILE A 1095 32.72 33.80 -7.86
C ILE A 1095 31.63 32.74 -7.93
N ASP A 1096 31.20 32.44 -9.15
CA ASP A 1096 30.16 31.45 -9.42
C ASP A 1096 30.74 30.03 -9.45
N PHE A 1097 30.05 29.09 -8.80
CA PHE A 1097 30.41 27.67 -8.73
C PHE A 1097 29.45 26.89 -9.62
N GLN A 1098 29.94 26.39 -10.75
CA GLN A 1098 29.13 25.68 -11.73
C GLN A 1098 29.13 24.18 -11.45
N LEU A 1099 27.95 23.58 -11.23
CA LEU A 1099 27.80 22.15 -10.99
C LEU A 1099 28.03 21.33 -12.27
N ASP A 1100 28.97 20.39 -12.22
CA ASP A 1100 29.21 19.38 -13.24
C ASP A 1100 28.24 18.20 -13.05
N SER A 1101 27.04 18.34 -13.62
CA SER A 1101 25.98 17.32 -13.56
C SER A 1101 26.39 15.96 -14.14
N SER A 1102 27.40 15.90 -15.00
CA SER A 1102 27.90 14.63 -15.57
C SER A 1102 28.73 13.82 -14.58
N LYS A 1103 29.23 14.48 -13.52
CA LYS A 1103 30.02 13.86 -12.45
C LYS A 1103 29.34 13.95 -11.09
N SER A 1104 28.08 14.37 -11.06
CA SER A 1104 27.31 14.57 -9.81
C SER A 1104 26.12 13.60 -9.73
N ASN A 1105 25.86 13.08 -8.54
CA ASN A 1105 24.72 12.23 -8.18
C ASN A 1105 24.28 12.57 -6.73
N SER A 1106 23.39 11.77 -6.14
CA SER A 1106 22.91 11.97 -4.76
C SER A 1106 24.02 11.94 -3.69
N TYR A 1107 25.18 11.34 -3.99
CA TYR A 1107 26.28 11.10 -3.05
C TYR A 1107 27.55 11.92 -3.38
N ARG A 1108 27.54 12.62 -4.52
CA ARG A 1108 28.69 13.37 -5.03
C ARG A 1108 28.22 14.61 -5.78
N GLN A 1109 28.73 15.79 -5.42
CA GLN A 1109 28.50 17.04 -6.11
C GLN A 1109 29.84 17.65 -6.53
N VAL A 1110 30.07 17.82 -7.83
CA VAL A 1110 31.31 18.36 -8.38
C VAL A 1110 31.03 19.75 -8.93
N TYR A 1111 31.71 20.76 -8.40
CA TYR A 1111 31.63 22.16 -8.83
C TYR A 1111 32.93 22.60 -9.50
N THR A 1112 32.84 23.45 -10.49
CA THR A 1112 33.99 24.10 -11.13
C THR A 1112 33.86 25.62 -11.03
N PHE A 1113 34.98 26.31 -10.80
CA PHE A 1113 34.99 27.77 -10.70
C PHE A 1113 36.34 28.33 -11.16
N THR A 1114 36.39 29.65 -11.40
CA THR A 1114 37.58 30.32 -11.92
C THR A 1114 37.91 31.57 -11.11
N ILE A 1115 39.18 31.72 -10.71
CA ILE A 1115 39.72 32.94 -10.09
C ILE A 1115 40.63 33.64 -11.09
N ASP A 1116 40.35 34.92 -11.39
CA ASP A 1116 41.29 35.79 -12.12
C ASP A 1116 41.93 36.79 -11.17
N SER A 1117 43.20 36.54 -10.83
CA SER A 1117 43.94 37.39 -9.90
C SER A 1117 44.31 38.75 -10.48
N LYS A 1118 44.21 38.95 -11.80
CA LYS A 1118 44.53 40.22 -12.50
C LYS A 1118 43.29 41.04 -12.80
N ASN A 1119 42.11 40.57 -12.40
CA ASN A 1119 40.86 41.27 -12.62
C ASN A 1119 40.88 42.63 -11.92
N VAL A 1120 40.51 43.69 -12.67
CA VAL A 1120 40.48 45.08 -12.21
C VAL A 1120 39.54 45.31 -11.03
N ASN A 1121 38.59 44.39 -10.79
CA ASN A 1121 37.64 44.42 -9.68
C ASN A 1121 38.28 44.02 -8.34
N TYR A 1122 39.51 43.48 -8.35
CA TYR A 1122 40.27 43.12 -7.16
C TYR A 1122 41.57 43.94 -7.07
N PRO A 1123 41.49 45.29 -7.00
CA PRO A 1123 42.68 46.14 -6.96
C PRO A 1123 43.51 45.84 -5.71
N ASP A 1124 44.82 45.70 -5.90
CA ASP A 1124 45.79 45.39 -4.83
C ASP A 1124 45.46 44.12 -4.02
N VAL A 1125 44.77 43.14 -4.63
CA VAL A 1125 44.46 41.85 -4.01
C VAL A 1125 45.73 41.11 -3.60
N SER A 1126 45.74 40.63 -2.36
CA SER A 1126 46.84 39.88 -1.75
C SER A 1126 46.56 38.38 -1.70
N LYS A 1127 45.30 37.99 -1.49
CA LYS A 1127 44.89 36.57 -1.52
C LYS A 1127 43.38 36.42 -1.74
N PHE A 1128 42.98 35.22 -2.19
CA PHE A 1128 41.62 34.71 -2.14
C PHE A 1128 41.53 33.58 -1.12
N GLU A 1129 40.40 33.45 -0.43
CA GLU A 1129 40.06 32.32 0.43
C GLU A 1129 38.77 31.69 -0.10
N ILE A 1130 38.83 30.39 -0.36
CA ILE A 1130 37.67 29.60 -0.78
C ILE A 1130 37.04 29.04 0.49
N GLU A 1131 35.77 29.34 0.73
CA GLU A 1131 34.99 28.92 1.89
C GLU A 1131 33.80 28.07 1.42
N THR A 1132 33.66 26.87 1.98
CA THR A 1132 32.56 25.95 1.67
C THR A 1132 31.89 25.47 2.96
N GLU A 1133 30.58 25.30 2.89
CA GLU A 1133 29.73 24.66 3.91
C GLU A 1133 28.77 23.69 3.21
N ALA A 1134 28.67 22.44 3.69
CA ALA A 1134 27.78 21.42 3.14
C ALA A 1134 27.20 20.56 4.26
N GLN A 1135 26.00 20.01 4.03
CA GLN A 1135 25.33 19.08 4.93
C GLN A 1135 24.90 17.83 4.16
N ASP A 1136 24.95 16.66 4.79
CA ASP A 1136 24.38 15.41 4.25
C ASP A 1136 22.86 15.30 4.53
N ILE A 1137 22.17 14.31 3.99
CA ILE A 1137 20.71 14.13 4.17
C ILE A 1137 20.31 13.75 5.61
N ILE A 1138 21.28 13.34 6.43
CA ILE A 1138 21.08 12.91 7.82
C ILE A 1138 21.26 14.10 8.80
N GLY A 1139 21.89 15.18 8.34
CA GLY A 1139 22.08 16.43 9.07
C GLY A 1139 23.53 16.72 9.52
N ASN A 1140 24.51 15.87 9.18
CA ASN A 1140 25.92 16.13 9.47
C ASN A 1140 26.44 17.27 8.59
N ASN A 1141 26.90 18.36 9.23
CA ASN A 1141 27.31 19.60 8.55
C ASN A 1141 28.80 19.87 8.75
N THR A 1142 29.50 20.26 7.68
CA THR A 1142 30.93 20.62 7.70
C THR A 1142 31.20 21.90 8.51
N GLY A 1143 30.17 22.72 8.69
CA GLY A 1143 30.29 24.13 9.05
C GLY A 1143 31.03 24.90 7.95
N LYS A 1144 31.36 26.17 8.24
CA LYS A 1144 32.14 27.01 7.32
C LYS A 1144 33.61 26.63 7.36
N VAL A 1145 34.10 26.03 6.29
CA VAL A 1145 35.49 25.58 6.15
C VAL A 1145 36.20 26.44 5.11
N ILE A 1146 37.35 27.02 5.48
CA ILE A 1146 38.26 27.61 4.49
C ILE A 1146 39.04 26.48 3.84
N MET A 1147 38.69 26.16 2.59
CA MET A 1147 39.24 25.06 1.81
C MET A 1147 40.69 25.32 1.40
N SER A 1148 40.99 26.56 0.98
CA SER A 1148 42.33 26.95 0.53
C SER A 1148 42.48 28.47 0.47
N SER A 1149 43.71 28.95 0.70
CA SER A 1149 44.13 30.31 0.39
C SER A 1149 44.95 30.35 -0.90
N TYR A 1150 44.48 31.15 -1.86
CA TYR A 1150 45.16 31.43 -3.11
C TYR A 1150 45.87 32.79 -3.00
N PHE A 1151 47.17 32.79 -2.70
CA PHE A 1151 48.00 33.98 -2.58
C PHE A 1151 48.34 34.55 -3.94
N VAL A 1152 48.18 35.86 -4.11
CA VAL A 1152 48.33 36.50 -5.42
C VAL A 1152 49.76 37.02 -5.60
N ASP A 1153 50.44 36.57 -6.66
CA ASP A 1153 51.68 37.15 -7.15
C ASP A 1153 51.54 37.54 -8.63
N ASN A 1154 51.12 38.80 -8.83
CA ASN A 1154 51.01 39.40 -10.16
C ASN A 1154 52.29 40.13 -10.59
N GLY A 1155 53.36 40.09 -9.77
CA GLY A 1155 54.62 40.73 -10.08
C GLY A 1155 55.31 40.02 -11.25
N GLY A 1156 55.56 40.75 -12.34
CA GLY A 1156 56.59 40.31 -13.29
C GLY A 1156 57.95 40.30 -12.59
N PRO A 1157 58.89 39.44 -13.02
CA PRO A 1157 60.24 39.37 -12.43
C PRO A 1157 60.99 40.70 -12.43
#